data_AF-A0A6G1JKR9-F1
#
_entry.id   AF-A0A6G1JKR9-F1
#
_cell.length_a   1.000
_cell.length_b   1.000
_cell.length_c   1.000
_cell.angle_alpha   90.00
_cell.angle_beta   90.00
_cell.angle_gamma   90.00
#
_symmetry.space_group_name_H-M   'P 1'
#
loop_
_entity.id
_entity.type
_entity.pdbx_description
1 polymer ?
#
loop_
_entity_poly.entity_id
_entity_poly.type
_entity_poly.pdbx_seq_one_letter_code
_entity_poly.pdbx_strand_id
1 'polypeptide(L)'
;MIQPGLERIARLLKDVQFPWKAIHVAGTNGKGSICGYASALLTRRIIRNGRFVSPHLIDRWDCITINDKPVEEREFLKVEDHFRQINQREGINASEFELLTATAFELFNTKKVEIGVIEVGMGGKLDATNILNNQIVSVISMVARDHQNFLGNTLEDIALHKAGILRPKTPFIVNPMNEWNVHNVIDRYAEEIGAGPRIMPDTAALRQEVYSTKDWHTFADPLLPFQRDNAVLAFLAFLEVLRSRNGSMRYATSLLPHLKNKQLKGRLDTYRLAPIQDGKSAVLVDGAHNANAAEALQKYVFKNLQTKEHKDGELPPRAGWPVTWVLAMSDGKDAIGFLRALLRPGDNVITTTFGPVDGMPWVKPMDPRKLLHIAEEAHDSITGLCIPTRGTFRALCAAKYLARKNPIVLTGSLYLVGDYMRERRGIETDPSLDMKRIDQQERNRVNNFLSQKLEEQNQETQIGPTETATATEAETESIIDVEKRKLQEEIRRLDQEMEFLQLEENRLARAHLSDSNLPLSSAKLKGPATSIPFFDSEGEQNHSSQKRFDHVEDIRKRLEEFRAAPAPALPQLEPTPQNDLRTMVMQVPLRSDPESLLRGEGKPRIRAHYAADSQGETPNARLYRVPPAENFRRVTARGEQSLVRNVRPLKLGFYGAKSEETEEPLHDRKHIEGERPSKLYPKKLR
;
A
#
# COMPACT_ATOMS: atom_id res chain seq x y z
N MET A 1 -9.84 -19.40 20.20
CA MET A 1 -10.82 -18.65 19.40
C MET A 1 -10.98 -17.27 20.04
N ILE A 2 -10.86 -16.18 19.30
CA ILE A 2 -11.04 -14.82 19.86
C ILE A 2 -12.54 -14.63 20.16
N GLN A 3 -12.87 -14.28 21.40
CA GLN A 3 -14.24 -13.97 21.82
C GLN A 3 -14.44 -12.45 21.83
N PRO A 4 -15.23 -11.86 20.92
CA PRO A 4 -15.55 -10.44 20.96
C PRO A 4 -16.21 -10.04 22.29
N GLY A 5 -15.92 -8.84 22.79
CA GLY A 5 -16.46 -8.34 24.06
C GLY A 5 -15.62 -7.18 24.61
N LEU A 6 -16.22 -6.35 25.46
CA LEU A 6 -15.54 -5.21 26.11
C LEU A 6 -15.21 -5.49 27.58
N GLU A 7 -15.66 -6.62 28.12
CA GLU A 7 -15.58 -6.95 29.54
C GLU A 7 -14.13 -7.15 29.99
N ARG A 8 -13.31 -7.81 29.16
CA ARG A 8 -11.90 -8.08 29.48
C ARG A 8 -11.06 -6.81 29.46
N ILE A 9 -11.21 -5.97 28.43
CA ILE A 9 -10.51 -4.68 28.36
C ILE A 9 -10.96 -3.74 29.48
N ALA A 10 -12.25 -3.74 29.83
CA ALA A 10 -12.76 -2.97 30.97
C ALA A 10 -12.15 -3.44 32.30
N ARG A 11 -11.95 -4.75 32.48
CA ARG A 11 -11.25 -5.30 33.65
C ARG A 11 -9.76 -4.92 33.67
N LEU A 12 -9.07 -4.93 32.53
CA LEU A 12 -7.67 -4.49 32.44
C LEU A 12 -7.50 -3.00 32.78
N LEU A 13 -8.45 -2.18 32.36
CA LEU A 13 -8.38 -0.72 32.48
C LEU A 13 -9.22 -0.17 33.64
N LYS A 14 -9.62 -1.02 34.59
CA LYS A 14 -10.54 -0.66 35.69
C LYS A 14 -10.11 0.60 36.46
N ASP A 15 -8.81 0.74 36.70
CA ASP A 15 -8.22 1.85 37.47
C ASP A 15 -7.52 2.89 36.58
N VAL A 16 -7.69 2.79 35.26
CA VAL A 16 -7.06 3.69 34.28
C VAL A 16 -8.05 4.77 33.86
N GLN A 17 -7.66 6.03 34.03
CA GLN A 17 -8.41 7.18 33.54
C GLN A 17 -7.92 7.64 32.17
N PHE A 18 -8.79 8.26 31.38
CA PHE A 18 -8.44 8.80 30.06
C PHE A 18 -8.60 10.33 30.04
N PRO A 19 -7.61 11.10 30.57
CA PRO A 19 -7.69 12.57 30.64
C PRO A 19 -7.58 13.25 29.26
N TRP A 20 -7.08 12.53 28.25
CA TRP A 20 -7.03 12.97 26.86
C TRP A 20 -8.39 12.85 26.17
N LYS A 21 -8.51 13.34 24.94
CA LYS A 21 -9.69 13.17 24.08
C LYS A 21 -9.34 12.39 22.81
N ALA A 22 -10.31 11.77 22.15
CA ALA A 22 -10.04 10.87 21.04
C ALA A 22 -10.60 11.34 19.67
N ILE A 23 -9.81 11.18 18.61
CA ILE A 23 -10.30 10.94 17.25
C ILE A 23 -10.36 9.41 17.10
N HIS A 24 -11.54 8.85 16.89
CA HIS A 24 -11.70 7.39 16.81
C HIS A 24 -12.09 6.96 15.39
N VAL A 25 -11.30 6.09 14.77
CA VAL A 25 -11.39 5.79 13.34
C VAL A 25 -11.69 4.30 13.12
N ALA A 26 -12.87 4.01 12.59
CA ALA A 26 -13.27 2.69 12.10
C ALA A 26 -13.37 2.66 10.57
N GLY A 27 -13.48 1.46 10.00
CA GLY A 27 -13.44 1.27 8.55
C GLY A 27 -12.84 -0.05 8.12
N THR A 28 -12.95 -0.39 6.85
CA THR A 28 -12.23 -1.52 6.26
C THR A 28 -10.87 -1.04 5.77
N ASN A 29 -10.85 -0.09 4.84
CA ASN A 29 -9.63 0.45 4.22
C ASN A 29 -9.42 1.93 4.60
N GLY A 30 -8.17 2.37 4.70
CA GLY A 30 -7.80 3.78 4.88
C GLY A 30 -7.68 4.29 6.32
N LYS A 31 -8.06 3.49 7.34
CA LYS A 31 -7.97 3.84 8.77
C LYS A 31 -6.59 4.38 9.18
N GLY A 32 -5.54 3.57 9.01
CA GLY A 32 -4.16 3.98 9.30
C GLY A 32 -3.70 5.24 8.54
N SER A 33 -4.12 5.45 7.28
CA SER A 33 -3.84 6.68 6.53
C SER A 33 -4.49 7.90 7.17
N ILE A 34 -5.77 7.79 7.52
CA ILE A 34 -6.53 8.86 8.20
C ILE A 34 -5.84 9.20 9.53
N CYS A 35 -5.50 8.19 10.33
CA CYS A 35 -4.80 8.38 11.59
C CYS A 35 -3.44 9.07 11.38
N GLY A 36 -2.69 8.65 10.36
CA GLY A 36 -1.38 9.23 10.03
C GLY A 36 -1.45 10.70 9.61
N TYR A 37 -2.43 11.08 8.80
CA TYR A 37 -2.64 12.49 8.42
C TYR A 37 -3.14 13.33 9.60
N ALA A 38 -4.08 12.83 10.39
CA ALA A 38 -4.62 13.55 11.55
C ALA A 38 -3.53 13.80 12.62
N SER A 39 -2.74 12.78 12.95
CA SER A 39 -1.61 12.90 13.89
C SER A 39 -0.55 13.89 13.39
N ALA A 40 -0.27 13.92 12.09
CA ALA A 40 0.67 14.87 11.50
C ALA A 40 0.17 16.32 11.58
N LEU A 41 -1.11 16.57 11.32
CA LEU A 41 -1.72 17.90 11.46
C LEU A 41 -1.67 18.39 12.92
N LEU A 42 -2.02 17.51 13.87
CA LEU A 42 -1.95 17.82 15.31
C LEU A 42 -0.52 18.13 15.75
N THR A 43 0.45 17.31 15.33
CA THR A 43 1.88 17.52 15.62
C THR A 43 2.37 18.87 15.11
N ARG A 44 1.93 19.28 13.90
CA ARG A 44 2.27 20.57 13.32
C ARG A 44 1.61 21.76 14.02
N ARG A 45 0.45 21.58 14.65
CA ARG A 45 -0.15 22.57 15.56
C ARG A 45 0.42 22.51 16.98
N ILE A 46 1.47 21.71 17.22
CA ILE A 46 2.10 21.57 18.53
C ILE A 46 1.06 21.10 19.57
N ILE A 47 0.07 20.33 19.14
CA ILE A 47 -0.88 19.65 20.01
C ILE A 47 -0.29 18.29 20.33
N ARG A 48 -0.08 18.02 21.62
CA ARG A 48 0.56 16.77 22.05
C ARG A 48 -0.38 15.62 21.79
N ASN A 49 -0.05 14.80 20.80
CA ASN A 49 -0.93 13.73 20.34
C ASN A 49 -0.27 12.36 20.45
N GLY A 50 -1.09 11.36 20.72
CA GLY A 50 -0.73 9.95 20.66
C GLY A 50 -1.48 9.31 19.51
N ARG A 51 -0.83 8.48 18.69
CA ARG A 51 -1.51 7.71 17.64
C ARG A 51 -1.32 6.22 17.88
N PHE A 52 -2.43 5.49 17.88
CA PHE A 52 -2.47 4.03 18.00
C PHE A 52 -3.07 3.45 16.72
N VAL A 53 -2.29 2.66 16.00
CA VAL A 53 -2.66 2.01 14.72
C VAL A 53 -2.49 0.50 14.82
N SER A 54 -3.13 -0.26 13.95
CA SER A 54 -2.89 -1.71 13.88
C SER A 54 -3.06 -2.27 12.46
N PRO A 55 -2.35 -3.37 12.11
CA PRO A 55 -1.25 -3.97 12.85
C PRO A 55 -0.01 -3.06 12.93
N HIS A 56 0.97 -3.43 13.74
CA HIS A 56 2.32 -2.86 13.66
C HIS A 56 2.94 -3.17 12.29
N LEU A 57 3.88 -2.35 11.83
CA LEU A 57 4.53 -2.57 10.53
C LEU A 57 5.89 -3.25 10.69
N ILE A 58 6.81 -2.61 11.42
CA ILE A 58 8.19 -3.03 11.58
C ILE A 58 8.38 -3.74 12.93
N ASP A 59 8.03 -3.06 14.02
CA ASP A 59 8.19 -3.56 15.39
C ASP A 59 6.91 -3.31 16.18
N ARG A 60 6.59 -4.13 17.19
CA ARG A 60 5.34 -3.99 17.97
C ARG A 60 5.09 -2.59 18.52
N TRP A 61 6.14 -1.88 18.94
CA TRP A 61 6.00 -0.54 19.51
C TRP A 61 5.78 0.55 18.44
N ASP A 62 6.01 0.28 17.16
CA ASP A 62 5.83 1.28 16.08
C ASP A 62 4.36 1.64 15.82
N CYS A 63 3.46 0.80 16.33
CA CYS A 63 2.02 1.00 16.27
C CYS A 63 1.53 2.07 17.25
N ILE A 64 2.36 2.46 18.22
CA ILE A 64 2.09 3.53 19.19
C ILE A 64 3.11 4.64 18.97
N THR A 65 2.64 5.83 18.65
CA THR A 65 3.50 7.00 18.44
C THR A 65 3.06 8.18 19.28
N ILE A 66 4.02 9.00 19.72
CA ILE A 66 3.79 10.28 20.39
C ILE A 66 4.37 11.37 19.49
N ASN A 67 3.52 12.32 19.06
CA ASN A 67 3.90 13.36 18.11
C ASN A 67 4.60 12.78 16.87
N ASP A 68 3.98 11.75 16.27
CA ASP A 68 4.46 11.01 15.10
C ASP A 68 5.78 10.24 15.26
N LYS A 69 6.32 10.12 16.48
CA LYS A 69 7.51 9.30 16.77
C LYS A 69 7.13 8.02 17.51
N PRO A 70 7.55 6.82 17.06
CA PRO A 70 7.40 5.59 17.82
C PRO A 70 7.84 5.73 19.27
N VAL A 71 7.11 5.08 20.18
CA VAL A 71 7.55 4.97 21.58
C VAL A 71 8.81 4.12 21.67
N GLU A 72 9.59 4.33 22.72
CA GLU A 72 10.79 3.52 22.96
C GLU A 72 10.39 2.09 23.35
N GLU A 73 11.10 1.11 22.80
CA GLU A 73 10.89 -0.32 23.08
C GLU A 73 10.86 -0.61 24.58
N ARG A 74 11.82 -0.05 25.35
CA ARG A 74 11.91 -0.26 26.79
C ARG A 74 10.66 0.23 27.53
N GLU A 75 10.13 1.38 27.14
CA GLU A 75 8.91 1.94 27.76
C GLU A 75 7.69 1.11 27.39
N PHE A 76 7.58 0.71 26.12
CA PHE A 76 6.54 -0.18 25.64
C PHE A 76 6.51 -1.49 26.42
N LEU A 77 7.65 -2.20 26.47
CA LEU A 77 7.75 -3.51 27.14
C LEU A 77 7.45 -3.40 28.63
N LYS A 78 7.89 -2.33 29.29
CA LYS A 78 7.61 -2.10 30.71
C LYS A 78 6.11 -1.96 30.98
N VAL A 79 5.40 -1.18 30.15
CA VAL A 79 3.95 -0.96 30.33
C VAL A 79 3.17 -2.22 29.92
N GLU A 80 3.59 -2.91 28.86
CA GLU A 80 2.95 -4.15 28.45
C GLU A 80 3.08 -5.24 29.52
N ASP A 81 4.28 -5.40 30.10
CA ASP A 81 4.52 -6.38 31.16
C ASP A 81 3.63 -6.12 32.38
N HIS A 82 3.41 -4.85 32.74
CA HIS A 82 2.45 -4.48 33.80
C HIS A 82 1.04 -5.01 33.52
N PHE A 83 0.51 -4.82 32.31
CA PHE A 83 -0.82 -5.36 31.96
C PHE A 83 -0.84 -6.87 31.80
N ARG A 84 0.28 -7.50 31.38
CA ARG A 84 0.41 -8.96 31.36
C ARG A 84 0.33 -9.54 32.77
N GLN A 85 0.99 -8.92 33.74
CA GLN A 85 0.93 -9.32 35.15
C GLN A 85 -0.51 -9.17 35.71
N ILE A 86 -1.20 -8.06 35.42
CA ILE A 86 -2.61 -7.89 35.81
C ILE A 86 -3.49 -8.97 35.16
N ASN A 87 -3.31 -9.21 33.86
CA ASN A 87 -4.07 -10.23 33.13
C ASN A 87 -3.93 -11.62 33.75
N GLN A 88 -2.70 -11.99 34.15
CA GLN A 88 -2.41 -13.26 34.82
C GLN A 88 -2.98 -13.32 36.24
N ARG A 89 -2.70 -12.30 37.07
CA ARG A 89 -3.13 -12.26 38.47
C ARG A 89 -4.65 -12.30 38.62
N GLU A 90 -5.36 -11.58 37.74
CA GLU A 90 -6.82 -11.45 37.79
C GLU A 90 -7.55 -12.50 36.93
N GLY A 91 -6.82 -13.38 36.22
CA GLY A 91 -7.41 -14.40 35.34
C GLY A 91 -8.33 -13.81 34.26
N ILE A 92 -7.94 -12.68 33.65
CA ILE A 92 -8.79 -11.96 32.69
C ILE A 92 -8.85 -12.68 31.34
N ASN A 93 -7.79 -13.40 30.97
CA ASN A 93 -7.62 -14.04 29.67
C ASN A 93 -7.78 -13.06 28.50
N ALA A 94 -7.23 -11.85 28.67
CA ALA A 94 -7.20 -10.82 27.64
C ALA A 94 -6.42 -11.29 26.41
N SER A 95 -6.94 -10.93 25.25
CA SER A 95 -6.26 -11.09 23.97
C SER A 95 -5.05 -10.16 23.83
N GLU A 96 -4.14 -10.49 22.92
CA GLU A 96 -2.97 -9.65 22.63
C GLU A 96 -3.37 -8.23 22.16
N PHE A 97 -4.49 -8.09 21.46
CA PHE A 97 -4.99 -6.77 21.05
C PHE A 97 -5.54 -5.96 22.22
N GLU A 98 -6.20 -6.60 23.21
CA GLU A 98 -6.65 -5.93 24.43
C GLU A 98 -5.46 -5.47 25.29
N LEU A 99 -4.42 -6.31 25.43
CA LEU A 99 -3.17 -5.95 26.11
C LEU A 99 -2.46 -4.78 25.41
N LEU A 100 -2.40 -4.81 24.07
CA LEU A 100 -1.80 -3.75 23.27
C LEU A 100 -2.59 -2.43 23.41
N THR A 101 -3.92 -2.50 23.41
CA THR A 101 -4.80 -1.34 23.59
C THR A 101 -4.59 -0.72 24.98
N ALA A 102 -4.55 -1.54 26.03
CA ALA A 102 -4.29 -1.07 27.38
C ALA A 102 -2.91 -0.40 27.49
N THR A 103 -1.89 -1.03 26.88
CA THR A 103 -0.53 -0.49 26.80
C THR A 103 -0.48 0.87 26.11
N ALA A 104 -1.17 1.03 24.98
CA ALA A 104 -1.24 2.30 24.25
C ALA A 104 -1.88 3.40 25.09
N PHE A 105 -3.00 3.11 25.75
CA PHE A 105 -3.73 4.11 26.53
C PHE A 105 -2.94 4.56 27.77
N GLU A 106 -2.25 3.63 28.44
CA GLU A 106 -1.40 3.97 29.57
C GLU A 106 -0.15 4.76 29.16
N LEU A 107 0.44 4.44 28.00
CA LEU A 107 1.52 5.26 27.44
C LEU A 107 1.02 6.67 27.11
N PHE A 108 -0.21 6.84 26.62
CA PHE A 108 -0.79 8.17 26.38
C PHE A 108 -0.96 8.96 27.68
N ASN A 109 -1.37 8.30 28.76
CA ASN A 109 -1.45 8.90 30.10
C ASN A 109 -0.08 9.34 30.61
N THR A 110 0.87 8.42 30.65
CA THR A 110 2.24 8.66 31.12
C THR A 110 2.93 9.75 30.28
N LYS A 111 2.67 9.75 28.97
CA LYS A 111 3.20 10.77 28.05
C LYS A 111 2.32 12.00 27.97
N LYS A 112 1.34 12.21 28.84
CA LYS A 112 0.50 13.42 28.90
C LYS A 112 -0.03 13.85 27.53
N VAL A 113 -0.50 12.87 26.75
CA VAL A 113 -1.18 13.12 25.49
C VAL A 113 -2.41 13.98 25.77
N GLU A 114 -2.72 14.89 24.85
CA GLU A 114 -3.95 15.67 24.88
C GLU A 114 -5.00 15.06 23.94
N ILE A 115 -4.56 14.60 22.77
CA ILE A 115 -5.42 14.02 21.73
C ILE A 115 -4.89 12.65 21.30
N GLY A 116 -5.66 11.60 21.55
CA GLY A 116 -5.44 10.27 20.99
C GLY A 116 -6.06 10.14 19.60
N VAL A 117 -5.31 9.63 18.64
CA VAL A 117 -5.77 9.27 17.29
C VAL A 117 -5.78 7.75 17.19
N ILE A 118 -6.97 7.16 17.32
CA ILE A 118 -7.15 5.75 17.64
C ILE A 118 -7.77 5.04 16.45
N GLU A 119 -7.05 4.08 15.89
CA GLU A 119 -7.58 3.14 14.89
C GLU A 119 -8.24 1.95 15.60
N VAL A 120 -9.45 1.61 15.16
CA VAL A 120 -10.12 0.36 15.52
C VAL A 120 -9.38 -0.83 14.91
N GLY A 121 -9.16 -1.88 15.68
CA GLY A 121 -8.54 -3.13 15.19
C GLY A 121 -9.44 -3.89 14.23
N MET A 122 -10.62 -4.33 14.70
CA MET A 122 -11.59 -5.08 13.90
C MET A 122 -13.04 -4.68 14.23
N GLY A 123 -13.82 -4.39 13.20
CA GLY A 123 -15.23 -4.02 13.38
C GLY A 123 -15.38 -2.61 13.96
N GLY A 124 -15.69 -2.52 15.25
CA GLY A 124 -15.97 -1.27 15.96
C GLY A 124 -16.70 -1.49 17.27
N LYS A 125 -17.95 -1.97 17.22
CA LYS A 125 -18.85 -2.13 18.38
C LYS A 125 -18.23 -2.88 19.57
N LEU A 126 -17.54 -3.99 19.29
CA LEU A 126 -16.91 -4.86 20.28
C LEU A 126 -15.38 -4.83 20.21
N ASP A 127 -14.81 -3.81 19.56
CA ASP A 127 -13.37 -3.64 19.49
C ASP A 127 -12.84 -3.09 20.82
N ALA A 128 -11.65 -3.53 21.24
CA ALA A 128 -11.07 -3.11 22.53
C ALA A 128 -10.93 -1.58 22.65
N THR A 129 -10.69 -0.86 21.54
CA THR A 129 -10.59 0.61 21.55
C THR A 129 -11.94 1.28 21.81
N ASN A 130 -13.05 0.56 21.65
CA ASN A 130 -14.40 1.07 21.88
C ASN A 130 -14.77 1.21 23.37
N ILE A 131 -13.86 0.88 24.29
CA ILE A 131 -13.96 1.26 25.70
C ILE A 131 -13.95 2.80 25.88
N LEU A 132 -13.46 3.54 24.87
CA LEU A 132 -13.44 5.00 24.89
C LEU A 132 -14.84 5.63 24.87
N ASN A 133 -15.01 6.65 25.71
CA ASN A 133 -16.23 7.47 25.82
C ASN A 133 -15.93 8.98 25.76
N ASN A 134 -14.68 9.37 25.52
CA ASN A 134 -14.13 10.72 25.55
C ASN A 134 -13.79 11.24 24.14
N GLN A 135 -14.52 10.78 23.12
CA GLN A 135 -14.25 11.10 21.71
C GLN A 135 -14.69 12.53 21.37
N ILE A 136 -13.86 13.24 20.61
CA ILE A 136 -14.23 14.52 19.95
C ILE A 136 -14.99 14.23 18.67
N VAL A 137 -14.57 13.21 17.93
CA VAL A 137 -15.16 12.85 16.63
C VAL A 137 -14.92 11.37 16.33
N SER A 138 -15.94 10.71 15.78
CA SER A 138 -15.85 9.36 15.23
C SER A 138 -15.79 9.41 13.71
N VAL A 139 -14.87 8.66 13.09
CA VAL A 139 -14.66 8.63 11.64
C VAL A 139 -14.88 7.22 11.13
N ILE A 140 -15.77 7.05 10.16
CA ILE A 140 -15.97 5.80 9.43
C ILE A 140 -15.38 5.97 8.03
N SER A 141 -14.27 5.29 7.75
CA SER A 141 -13.63 5.29 6.44
C SER A 141 -14.37 4.40 5.43
N MET A 142 -13.71 4.01 4.34
CA MET A 142 -14.28 3.09 3.36
C MET A 142 -14.66 1.74 4.01
N VAL A 143 -15.91 1.33 3.81
CA VAL A 143 -16.45 0.04 4.25
C VAL A 143 -16.47 -0.91 3.05
N ALA A 144 -15.84 -2.05 3.22
CA ALA A 144 -15.80 -3.12 2.23
C ALA A 144 -15.88 -4.47 2.95
N ARG A 145 -16.19 -5.52 2.19
CA ARG A 145 -16.21 -6.90 2.69
C ARG A 145 -14.82 -7.29 3.19
N ASP A 146 -14.73 -7.55 4.48
CA ASP A 146 -13.54 -8.12 5.13
C ASP A 146 -13.97 -8.72 6.47
N HIS A 147 -13.24 -9.72 6.95
CA HIS A 147 -13.50 -10.38 8.25
C HIS A 147 -14.94 -10.88 8.41
N GLN A 148 -15.54 -11.44 7.35
CA GLN A 148 -16.95 -11.85 7.32
C GLN A 148 -17.33 -12.85 8.42
N ASN A 149 -16.41 -13.72 8.81
CA ASN A 149 -16.60 -14.68 9.91
C ASN A 149 -16.91 -14.01 11.27
N PHE A 150 -16.54 -12.74 11.44
CA PHE A 150 -16.76 -11.99 12.69
C PHE A 150 -17.78 -10.86 12.54
N LEU A 151 -17.87 -10.25 11.36
CA LEU A 151 -18.61 -9.00 11.14
C LEU A 151 -19.92 -9.20 10.38
N GLY A 152 -20.20 -10.41 9.90
CA GLY A 152 -21.37 -10.72 9.07
C GLY A 152 -21.03 -10.82 7.58
N ASN A 153 -22.01 -11.26 6.80
CA ASN A 153 -21.83 -11.59 5.39
C ASN A 153 -22.27 -10.48 4.43
N THR A 154 -22.90 -9.43 4.95
CA THR A 154 -23.40 -8.28 4.17
C THR A 154 -22.59 -7.01 4.47
N LEU A 155 -22.64 -6.04 3.55
CA LEU A 155 -21.98 -4.74 3.79
C LEU A 155 -22.68 -3.98 4.92
N GLU A 156 -23.98 -4.17 5.07
CA GLU A 156 -24.84 -3.62 6.11
C GLU A 156 -24.44 -4.12 7.50
N ASP A 157 -24.21 -5.43 7.67
CA ASP A 157 -23.74 -6.01 8.94
C ASP A 157 -22.39 -5.41 9.35
N ILE A 158 -21.48 -5.34 8.37
CA ILE A 158 -20.13 -4.78 8.56
C ILE A 158 -20.21 -3.29 8.90
N ALA A 159 -21.09 -2.54 8.23
CA ALA A 159 -21.33 -1.12 8.49
C ALA A 159 -21.90 -0.88 9.88
N LEU A 160 -22.86 -1.70 10.32
CA LEU A 160 -23.46 -1.60 11.66
C LEU A 160 -22.43 -1.88 12.76
N HIS A 161 -21.56 -2.89 12.56
CA HIS A 161 -20.45 -3.14 13.48
C HIS A 161 -19.51 -1.93 13.59
N LYS A 162 -19.20 -1.27 12.48
CA LYS A 162 -18.35 -0.06 12.45
C LYS A 162 -19.05 1.14 13.07
N ALA A 163 -20.35 1.30 12.83
CA ALA A 163 -21.17 2.37 13.42
C ALA A 163 -21.18 2.32 14.96
N GLY A 164 -20.90 1.16 15.57
CA GLY A 164 -20.80 0.99 17.02
C GLY A 164 -19.74 1.86 17.72
N ILE A 165 -18.85 2.54 16.99
CA ILE A 165 -17.93 3.53 17.58
C ILE A 165 -18.51 4.94 17.73
N LEU A 166 -19.70 5.21 17.18
CA LEU A 166 -20.38 6.48 17.35
C LEU A 166 -20.80 6.67 18.82
N ARG A 167 -20.96 7.93 19.23
CA ARG A 167 -21.38 8.29 20.59
C ARG A 167 -22.46 9.36 20.58
N PRO A 168 -23.37 9.33 21.58
CA PRO A 168 -24.39 10.36 21.72
C PRO A 168 -23.78 11.76 21.78
N LYS A 169 -24.35 12.71 21.04
CA LYS A 169 -23.93 14.12 20.97
C LYS A 169 -22.47 14.35 20.54
N THR A 170 -21.82 13.33 19.97
CA THR A 170 -20.47 13.43 19.41
C THR A 170 -20.56 13.51 17.88
N PRO A 171 -19.87 14.47 17.24
CA PRO A 171 -19.80 14.54 15.79
C PRO A 171 -19.25 13.27 15.15
N PHE A 172 -19.70 12.98 13.93
CA PHE A 172 -19.15 11.86 13.15
C PHE A 172 -18.99 12.18 11.67
N ILE A 173 -18.06 11.49 11.02
CA ILE A 173 -17.72 11.66 9.61
C ILE A 173 -17.78 10.30 8.94
N VAL A 174 -18.39 10.21 7.76
CA VAL A 174 -18.45 8.98 6.96
C VAL A 174 -17.84 9.26 5.60
N ASN A 175 -16.98 8.37 5.11
CA ASN A 175 -16.44 8.47 3.75
C ASN A 175 -17.60 8.56 2.74
N PRO A 176 -17.67 9.60 1.89
CA PRO A 176 -18.80 9.83 0.98
C PRO A 176 -18.82 8.86 -0.20
N MET A 177 -17.73 8.11 -0.42
CA MET A 177 -17.61 7.11 -1.48
C MET A 177 -18.16 5.74 -1.08
N ASN A 178 -18.71 5.61 0.14
CA ASN A 178 -19.41 4.40 0.55
C ASN A 178 -20.74 4.26 -0.21
N GLU A 179 -21.20 3.02 -0.35
CA GLU A 179 -22.50 2.73 -0.96
C GLU A 179 -23.67 3.28 -0.14
N TRP A 180 -24.81 3.52 -0.79
CA TRP A 180 -25.98 4.13 -0.16
C TRP A 180 -26.52 3.31 1.03
N ASN A 181 -26.46 1.98 0.96
CA ASN A 181 -26.90 1.07 2.02
C ASN A 181 -26.00 1.18 3.25
N VAL A 182 -24.69 1.34 3.07
CA VAL A 182 -23.72 1.61 4.15
C VAL A 182 -24.06 2.93 4.85
N HIS A 183 -24.32 3.99 4.06
CA HIS A 183 -24.74 5.28 4.61
C HIS A 183 -26.03 5.16 5.42
N ASN A 184 -27.06 4.56 4.84
CA ASN A 184 -28.37 4.38 5.48
C ASN A 184 -28.27 3.65 6.84
N VAL A 185 -27.47 2.59 6.92
CA VAL A 185 -27.27 1.84 8.17
C VAL A 185 -26.58 2.70 9.23
N ILE A 186 -25.53 3.44 8.86
CA ILE A 186 -24.79 4.30 9.79
C ILE A 186 -25.67 5.46 10.28
N ASP A 187 -26.42 6.09 9.37
CA ASP A 187 -27.28 7.23 9.69
C ASP A 187 -28.41 6.82 10.62
N ARG A 188 -29.10 5.71 10.34
CA ARG A 188 -30.14 5.18 11.22
C ARG A 188 -29.60 4.85 12.61
N TYR A 189 -28.42 4.21 12.69
CA TYR A 189 -27.80 3.94 13.99
C TYR A 189 -27.41 5.23 14.72
N ALA A 190 -26.91 6.23 14.00
CA ALA A 190 -26.60 7.54 14.56
C ALA A 190 -27.84 8.23 15.16
N GLU A 191 -28.98 8.18 14.46
CA GLU A 191 -30.27 8.66 14.95
C GLU A 191 -30.73 7.91 16.20
N GLU A 192 -30.66 6.58 16.18
CA GLU A 192 -31.05 5.71 17.31
C GLU A 192 -30.32 6.06 18.61
N ILE A 193 -29.02 6.37 18.54
CA ILE A 193 -28.22 6.70 19.72
C ILE A 193 -28.10 8.21 19.98
N GLY A 194 -28.69 9.05 19.13
CA GLY A 194 -28.55 10.51 19.19
C GLY A 194 -27.12 11.00 18.98
N ALA A 195 -26.35 10.35 18.10
CA ALA A 195 -25.02 10.81 17.68
C ALA A 195 -25.11 11.99 16.71
N GLY A 196 -24.08 12.82 16.67
CA GLY A 196 -23.99 13.93 15.74
C GLY A 196 -23.56 15.27 16.35
N PRO A 197 -23.42 16.31 15.52
CA PRO A 197 -23.87 16.35 14.11
C PRO A 197 -23.04 15.48 13.15
N ARG A 198 -23.67 15.01 12.05
CA ARG A 198 -22.95 14.41 10.92
C ARG A 198 -22.20 15.50 10.17
N ILE A 199 -20.89 15.34 10.02
CA ILE A 199 -20.04 16.27 9.29
C ILE A 199 -19.97 15.80 7.84
N MET A 200 -20.49 16.64 6.95
CA MET A 200 -20.46 16.36 5.52
C MET A 200 -19.09 16.72 4.93
N PRO A 201 -18.39 15.78 4.28
CA PRO A 201 -17.05 16.01 3.76
C PRO A 201 -17.03 16.82 2.46
N ASP A 202 -18.18 17.14 1.90
CA ASP A 202 -18.29 17.92 0.68
C ASP A 202 -19.43 18.96 0.81
N THR A 203 -19.09 20.14 1.31
CA THR A 203 -20.02 21.27 1.46
C THR A 203 -19.53 22.46 0.63
N ALA A 204 -20.45 23.37 0.28
CA ALA A 204 -20.09 24.59 -0.45
C ALA A 204 -19.01 25.40 0.29
N ALA A 205 -19.09 25.50 1.62
CA ALA A 205 -18.09 26.16 2.45
C ALA A 205 -16.72 25.48 2.34
N LEU A 206 -16.64 24.15 2.47
CA LEU A 206 -15.37 23.43 2.32
C LEU A 206 -14.78 23.58 0.91
N ARG A 207 -15.62 23.54 -0.13
CA ARG A 207 -15.17 23.74 -1.52
C ARG A 207 -14.51 25.11 -1.69
N GLN A 208 -15.10 26.17 -1.13
CA GLN A 208 -14.63 27.55 -1.27
C GLN A 208 -13.46 27.90 -0.34
N GLU A 209 -13.45 27.38 0.89
CA GLU A 209 -12.48 27.78 1.92
C GLU A 209 -11.28 26.84 2.02
N VAL A 210 -11.43 25.60 1.56
CA VAL A 210 -10.42 24.54 1.68
C VAL A 210 -10.02 24.03 0.31
N TYR A 211 -10.94 23.44 -0.44
CA TYR A 211 -10.59 22.65 -1.63
C TYR A 211 -10.17 23.47 -2.84
N SER A 212 -10.57 24.75 -2.92
CA SER A 212 -10.08 25.70 -3.93
C SER A 212 -8.77 26.40 -3.55
N THR A 213 -8.20 26.11 -2.37
CA THR A 213 -6.96 26.77 -1.93
C THR A 213 -5.74 26.16 -2.61
N LYS A 214 -4.73 27.00 -2.89
CA LYS A 214 -3.42 26.55 -3.40
C LYS A 214 -2.77 25.51 -2.46
N ASP A 215 -2.97 25.68 -1.16
CA ASP A 215 -2.43 24.78 -0.14
C ASP A 215 -3.04 23.37 -0.24
N TRP A 216 -4.35 23.28 -0.47
CA TRP A 216 -5.01 22.01 -0.73
C TRP A 216 -4.50 21.35 -2.01
N HIS A 217 -4.48 22.06 -3.13
CA HIS A 217 -4.00 21.52 -4.41
C HIS A 217 -2.56 21.01 -4.33
N THR A 218 -1.67 21.78 -3.70
CA THR A 218 -0.26 21.40 -3.51
C THR A 218 -0.10 20.06 -2.79
N PHE A 219 -1.01 19.78 -1.85
CA PHE A 219 -1.01 18.55 -1.06
C PHE A 219 -1.81 17.41 -1.70
N ALA A 220 -3.02 17.67 -2.20
CA ALA A 220 -4.02 16.69 -2.57
C ALA A 220 -3.98 16.28 -4.05
N ASP A 221 -3.46 17.13 -4.95
CA ASP A 221 -3.37 16.81 -6.38
C ASP A 221 -2.44 15.61 -6.67
N PRO A 222 -1.28 15.47 -5.99
CA PRO A 222 -0.42 14.29 -6.15
C PRO A 222 -1.02 13.02 -5.55
N LEU A 223 -2.01 13.13 -4.66
CA LEU A 223 -2.65 11.98 -4.02
C LEU A 223 -3.62 11.32 -4.99
N LEU A 224 -3.69 10.00 -4.92
CA LEU A 224 -4.76 9.24 -5.53
C LEU A 224 -6.13 9.59 -4.94
N PRO A 225 -7.23 9.33 -5.67
CA PRO A 225 -8.59 9.59 -5.18
C PRO A 225 -8.83 9.04 -3.77
N PHE A 226 -8.55 7.76 -3.51
CA PHE A 226 -8.81 7.18 -2.19
C PHE A 226 -7.91 7.76 -1.06
N GLN A 227 -6.67 8.15 -1.37
CA GLN A 227 -5.81 8.82 -0.37
C GLN A 227 -6.25 10.26 -0.14
N ARG A 228 -6.77 10.93 -1.17
CA ARG A 228 -7.40 12.25 -1.06
C ARG A 228 -8.63 12.16 -0.15
N ASP A 229 -9.47 11.15 -0.31
CA ASP A 229 -10.63 10.93 0.56
C ASP A 229 -10.19 10.71 2.02
N ASN A 230 -9.19 9.86 2.25
CA ASN A 230 -8.61 9.67 3.58
C ASN A 230 -8.06 10.97 4.17
N ALA A 231 -7.43 11.81 3.34
CA ALA A 231 -6.90 13.10 3.77
C ALA A 231 -8.00 14.11 4.09
N VAL A 232 -9.12 14.11 3.35
CA VAL A 232 -10.32 14.90 3.66
C VAL A 232 -10.84 14.52 5.04
N LEU A 233 -11.05 13.21 5.28
CA LEU A 233 -11.57 12.73 6.57
C LEU A 233 -10.66 13.10 7.74
N ALA A 234 -9.35 12.96 7.56
CA ALA A 234 -8.36 13.35 8.56
C ALA A 234 -8.37 14.85 8.84
N PHE A 235 -8.45 15.67 7.79
CA PHE A 235 -8.48 17.13 7.92
C PHE A 235 -9.74 17.61 8.66
N LEU A 236 -10.91 17.03 8.35
CA LEU A 236 -12.15 17.36 9.05
C LEU A 236 -12.12 16.94 10.51
N ALA A 237 -11.60 15.74 10.81
CA ALA A 237 -11.41 15.31 12.19
C ALA A 237 -10.46 16.24 12.97
N PHE A 238 -9.41 16.73 12.31
CA PHE A 238 -8.51 17.75 12.86
C PHE A 238 -9.22 19.10 13.09
N LEU A 239 -10.10 19.54 12.19
CA LEU A 239 -10.89 20.75 12.39
C LEU A 239 -11.82 20.63 13.61
N GLU A 240 -12.42 19.47 13.86
CA GLU A 240 -13.21 19.23 15.07
C GLU A 240 -12.38 19.33 16.35
N VAL A 241 -11.14 18.84 16.33
CA VAL A 241 -10.22 19.05 17.47
C VAL A 241 -9.90 20.53 17.70
N LEU A 242 -9.73 21.31 16.63
CA LEU A 242 -9.53 22.76 16.78
C LEU A 242 -10.79 23.42 17.36
N ARG A 243 -11.98 23.07 16.86
CA ARG A 243 -13.26 23.60 17.34
C ARG A 243 -13.48 23.29 18.82
N SER A 244 -13.25 22.05 19.24
CA SER A 244 -13.44 21.63 20.64
C SER A 244 -12.49 22.33 21.62
N ARG A 245 -11.45 23.00 21.12
CA ARG A 245 -10.43 23.71 21.91
C ARG A 245 -10.50 25.22 21.74
N ASN A 246 -11.56 25.75 21.11
CA ASN A 246 -11.68 27.15 20.70
C ASN A 246 -10.45 27.65 19.91
N GLY A 247 -9.80 26.74 19.20
CA GLY A 247 -8.60 26.99 18.42
C GLY A 247 -8.93 27.71 17.13
N SER A 248 -8.03 28.59 16.70
CA SER A 248 -8.19 29.29 15.43
C SER A 248 -8.08 28.31 14.25
N MET A 249 -9.16 28.21 13.48
CA MET A 249 -9.17 27.55 12.17
C MET A 249 -8.44 28.38 11.11
N ARG A 250 -8.09 29.64 11.43
CA ARG A 250 -7.27 30.47 10.56
C ARG A 250 -5.94 29.75 10.31
N TYR A 251 -5.56 29.65 9.04
CA TYR A 251 -4.37 28.94 8.58
C TYR A 251 -4.38 27.42 8.85
N ALA A 252 -5.54 26.77 9.05
CA ALA A 252 -5.58 25.31 9.16
C ALA A 252 -5.10 24.66 7.85
N THR A 253 -5.49 25.23 6.71
CA THR A 253 -5.10 24.80 5.37
C THR A 253 -3.60 24.96 5.09
N SER A 254 -2.93 25.96 5.67
CA SER A 254 -1.49 26.19 5.44
C SER A 254 -0.58 25.08 5.99
N LEU A 255 -1.13 24.17 6.79
CA LEU A 255 -0.41 22.98 7.24
C LEU A 255 -0.35 21.87 6.18
N LEU A 256 -1.33 21.83 5.26
CA LEU A 256 -1.49 20.76 4.28
C LEU A 256 -0.28 20.60 3.35
N PRO A 257 0.34 21.66 2.78
CA PRO A 257 1.50 21.51 1.89
C PRO A 257 2.66 20.78 2.56
N HIS A 258 2.77 20.89 3.89
CA HIS A 258 3.83 20.24 4.63
C HIS A 258 3.58 18.74 4.86
N LEU A 259 2.40 18.24 4.52
CA LEU A 259 2.09 16.81 4.50
C LEU A 259 2.39 16.17 3.13
N LYS A 260 2.76 16.96 2.11
CA LYS A 260 3.06 16.45 0.76
C LYS A 260 4.11 15.33 0.76
N ASN A 261 5.11 15.45 1.64
CA ASN A 261 6.19 14.47 1.77
C ASN A 261 5.99 13.52 2.97
N LYS A 262 4.79 13.49 3.58
CA LYS A 262 4.47 12.56 4.66
C LYS A 262 4.44 11.16 4.07
N GLN A 263 5.47 10.38 4.35
CA GLN A 263 5.53 8.98 3.95
C GLN A 263 4.59 8.17 4.82
N LEU A 264 3.62 7.50 4.20
CA LEU A 264 2.77 6.50 4.82
C LEU A 264 3.39 5.14 4.53
N LYS A 265 4.21 4.63 5.45
CA LYS A 265 4.98 3.41 5.22
C LYS A 265 4.07 2.26 4.81
N GLY A 266 4.42 1.61 3.70
CA GLY A 266 3.63 0.50 3.15
C GLY A 266 2.30 0.87 2.49
N ARG A 267 2.11 2.16 2.13
CA ARG A 267 0.95 2.66 1.37
C ARG A 267 1.47 3.40 0.14
N LEU A 268 1.53 2.70 -1.00
CA LEU A 268 2.10 3.18 -2.27
C LEU A 268 3.52 3.74 -2.11
N ASP A 269 4.30 3.04 -1.30
CA ASP A 269 5.58 3.50 -0.82
C ASP A 269 6.69 3.08 -1.78
N THR A 270 7.44 4.03 -2.31
CA THR A 270 8.36 3.77 -3.43
C THR A 270 9.81 3.80 -2.96
N TYR A 271 10.57 2.75 -3.29
CA TYR A 271 11.94 2.55 -2.83
C TYR A 271 12.91 2.30 -3.97
N ARG A 272 14.08 2.95 -3.93
CA ARG A 272 15.21 2.63 -4.80
C ARG A 272 16.18 1.75 -4.03
N LEU A 273 16.54 0.61 -4.60
CA LEU A 273 17.39 -0.38 -3.96
C LEU A 273 18.61 -0.59 -4.86
N ALA A 274 19.82 -0.29 -4.37
CA ALA A 274 21.02 -0.51 -5.17
C ALA A 274 21.22 -1.99 -5.60
N PRO A 275 20.92 -3.00 -4.74
CA PRO A 275 21.04 -4.41 -5.12
C PRO A 275 19.96 -4.90 -6.11
N ILE A 276 18.81 -4.22 -6.17
CA ILE A 276 17.64 -4.63 -6.97
C ILE A 276 17.45 -3.59 -8.08
N GLN A 277 17.77 -3.97 -9.33
CA GLN A 277 17.73 -3.13 -10.54
C GLN A 277 18.79 -2.01 -10.63
N ASP A 278 20.04 -2.26 -10.23
CA ASP A 278 21.20 -1.34 -10.39
C ASP A 278 20.94 0.11 -9.93
N GLY A 279 20.00 0.30 -8.98
CA GLY A 279 19.54 1.62 -8.51
C GLY A 279 18.71 2.45 -9.50
N LYS A 280 18.46 1.98 -10.73
CA LYS A 280 17.82 2.76 -11.81
C LYS A 280 16.28 2.78 -11.72
N SER A 281 15.69 1.69 -11.26
CA SER A 281 14.23 1.50 -11.17
C SER A 281 13.79 1.34 -9.71
N ALA A 282 12.56 1.77 -9.41
CA ALA A 282 12.04 1.80 -8.05
C ALA A 282 11.01 0.69 -7.83
N VAL A 283 11.05 0.05 -6.66
CA VAL A 283 10.08 -0.93 -6.20
C VAL A 283 8.94 -0.19 -5.51
N LEU A 284 7.70 -0.46 -5.94
CA LEU A 284 6.51 0.01 -5.24
C LEU A 284 6.13 -1.01 -4.15
N VAL A 285 5.83 -0.54 -2.95
CA VAL A 285 5.48 -1.36 -1.79
C VAL A 285 4.14 -0.94 -1.23
N ASP A 286 3.18 -1.86 -1.18
CA ASP A 286 1.84 -1.56 -0.70
C ASP A 286 1.20 -2.74 0.06
N GLY A 287 0.54 -2.45 1.19
CA GLY A 287 -0.12 -3.44 2.04
C GLY A 287 -1.55 -3.82 1.65
N ALA A 288 -1.96 -3.67 0.39
CA ALA A 288 -3.24 -4.16 -0.12
C ALA A 288 -3.38 -5.68 0.14
N HIS A 289 -4.54 -6.10 0.64
CA HIS A 289 -4.79 -7.47 1.09
C HIS A 289 -6.26 -7.92 0.97
N ASN A 290 -7.08 -7.14 0.25
CA ASN A 290 -8.47 -7.47 -0.08
C ASN A 290 -8.78 -6.93 -1.50
N ALA A 291 -9.86 -7.42 -2.12
CA ALA A 291 -10.19 -7.10 -3.52
C ALA A 291 -10.34 -5.59 -3.77
N ASN A 292 -10.96 -4.84 -2.85
CA ASN A 292 -11.11 -3.39 -3.00
C ASN A 292 -9.76 -2.65 -2.95
N ALA A 293 -8.85 -3.05 -2.05
CA ALA A 293 -7.50 -2.49 -1.99
C ALA A 293 -6.66 -2.89 -3.22
N ALA A 294 -6.82 -4.11 -3.72
CA ALA A 294 -6.18 -4.59 -4.94
C ALA A 294 -6.59 -3.76 -6.16
N GLU A 295 -7.89 -3.48 -6.31
CA GLU A 295 -8.40 -2.65 -7.40
C GLU A 295 -7.83 -1.22 -7.34
N ALA A 296 -7.78 -0.64 -6.15
CA ALA A 296 -7.20 0.69 -5.95
C ALA A 296 -5.68 0.71 -6.28
N LEU A 297 -4.95 -0.34 -5.91
CA LEU A 297 -3.53 -0.50 -6.23
C LEU A 297 -3.32 -0.69 -7.74
N GLN A 298 -4.10 -1.55 -8.39
CA GLN A 298 -4.01 -1.77 -9.84
C GLN A 298 -4.28 -0.47 -10.61
N LYS A 299 -5.32 0.29 -10.23
CA LYS A 299 -5.63 1.59 -10.85
C LYS A 299 -4.45 2.57 -10.75
N TYR A 300 -3.73 2.55 -9.62
CA TYR A 300 -2.51 3.35 -9.46
C TYR A 300 -1.39 2.88 -10.37
N VAL A 301 -1.09 1.59 -10.33
CA VAL A 301 0.00 0.97 -11.10
C VAL A 301 -0.22 1.19 -12.59
N PHE A 302 -1.44 0.99 -13.08
CA PHE A 302 -1.80 1.26 -14.47
C PHE A 302 -1.48 2.70 -14.88
N LYS A 303 -2.06 3.67 -14.17
CA LYS A 303 -1.93 5.10 -14.50
C LYS A 303 -0.50 5.64 -14.35
N ASN A 304 0.28 5.13 -13.39
CA ASN A 304 1.54 5.76 -12.99
C ASN A 304 2.78 4.96 -13.36
N LEU A 305 2.65 3.68 -13.67
CA LEU A 305 3.77 2.78 -13.96
C LEU A 305 3.60 2.08 -15.32
N GLN A 306 2.42 1.54 -15.65
CA GLN A 306 2.22 0.77 -16.89
C GLN A 306 2.06 1.64 -18.14
N THR A 307 1.57 2.87 -18.01
CA THR A 307 1.34 3.77 -19.17
C THR A 307 2.48 4.78 -19.39
N LYS A 308 3.63 4.61 -18.73
CA LYS A 308 4.79 5.48 -18.94
C LYS A 308 5.66 4.95 -20.06
N GLU A 309 6.10 5.88 -20.90
CA GLU A 309 7.15 5.63 -21.88
C GLU A 309 8.44 5.20 -21.16
N HIS A 310 9.12 4.20 -21.71
CA HIS A 310 10.44 3.82 -21.22
C HIS A 310 11.46 4.91 -21.55
N LYS A 311 12.59 4.92 -20.83
CA LYS A 311 13.62 5.97 -20.98
C LYS A 311 14.30 5.99 -22.35
N ASP A 312 14.18 4.91 -23.12
CA ASP A 312 14.70 4.71 -24.47
C ASP A 312 13.68 5.06 -25.56
N GLY A 313 12.49 5.54 -25.20
CA GLY A 313 11.47 5.98 -26.15
C GLY A 313 10.46 4.90 -26.54
N GLU A 314 10.54 3.70 -25.95
CA GLU A 314 9.52 2.67 -26.20
C GLU A 314 8.18 3.09 -25.58
N LEU A 315 7.15 3.15 -26.44
CA LEU A 315 5.78 3.43 -26.01
C LEU A 315 5.14 2.19 -25.39
N PRO A 316 4.30 2.36 -24.34
CA PRO A 316 3.60 1.25 -23.75
C PRO A 316 2.59 0.63 -24.74
N PRO A 317 2.36 -0.69 -24.67
CA PRO A 317 1.21 -1.32 -25.32
C PRO A 317 -0.09 -0.65 -24.88
N ARG A 318 -1.17 -0.78 -25.68
CA ARG A 318 -2.49 -0.25 -25.28
C ARG A 318 -2.99 -0.79 -23.93
N ALA A 319 -2.60 -2.01 -23.59
CA ALA A 319 -2.91 -2.66 -22.31
C ALA A 319 -1.98 -2.24 -21.16
N GLY A 320 -0.97 -1.41 -21.42
CA GLY A 320 0.12 -1.06 -20.50
C GLY A 320 1.25 -2.08 -20.49
N TRP A 321 2.39 -1.71 -19.92
CA TRP A 321 3.48 -2.65 -19.65
C TRP A 321 3.06 -3.72 -18.65
N PRO A 322 3.47 -4.99 -18.83
CA PRO A 322 3.29 -6.01 -17.80
C PRO A 322 3.92 -5.60 -16.47
N VAL A 323 3.42 -6.13 -15.36
CA VAL A 323 3.96 -5.86 -14.02
C VAL A 323 4.49 -7.15 -13.41
N THR A 324 5.59 -7.04 -12.66
CA THR A 324 6.06 -8.14 -11.82
C THR A 324 5.60 -7.93 -10.38
N TRP A 325 4.68 -8.78 -9.94
CA TRP A 325 4.09 -8.74 -8.61
C TRP A 325 4.82 -9.70 -7.66
N VAL A 326 5.32 -9.20 -6.54
CA VAL A 326 5.85 -10.01 -5.44
C VAL A 326 4.78 -10.09 -4.34
N LEU A 327 4.26 -11.29 -4.10
CA LEU A 327 3.03 -11.51 -3.36
C LEU A 327 3.19 -12.49 -2.19
N ALA A 328 2.60 -12.13 -1.06
CA ALA A 328 2.28 -13.05 0.02
C ALA A 328 0.99 -12.60 0.69
N MET A 329 0.07 -13.53 0.96
CA MET A 329 -1.22 -13.26 1.59
C MET A 329 -1.37 -14.04 2.88
N SER A 330 -2.12 -13.51 3.84
CA SER A 330 -2.50 -14.27 5.03
C SER A 330 -3.47 -15.38 4.65
N ASP A 331 -3.33 -16.54 5.31
CA ASP A 331 -4.23 -17.67 5.13
C ASP A 331 -5.67 -17.31 5.58
N GLY A 332 -6.66 -17.87 4.90
CA GLY A 332 -8.08 -17.59 5.13
C GLY A 332 -8.61 -16.28 4.53
N LYS A 333 -7.79 -15.47 3.85
CA LYS A 333 -8.25 -14.32 3.05
C LYS A 333 -8.73 -14.78 1.66
N ASP A 334 -9.60 -13.99 1.04
CA ASP A 334 -10.07 -14.21 -0.34
C ASP A 334 -8.98 -13.87 -1.36
N ALA A 335 -8.09 -14.84 -1.61
CA ALA A 335 -6.99 -14.70 -2.55
C ALA A 335 -7.48 -14.61 -4.00
N ILE A 336 -8.51 -15.36 -4.39
CA ILE A 336 -9.01 -15.35 -5.77
C ILE A 336 -9.64 -14.00 -6.13
N GLY A 337 -10.47 -13.44 -5.24
CA GLY A 337 -11.05 -12.10 -5.44
C GLY A 337 -9.98 -11.01 -5.46
N PHE A 338 -8.96 -11.12 -4.60
CA PHE A 338 -7.81 -10.22 -4.59
C PHE A 338 -7.02 -10.26 -5.91
N LEU A 339 -6.62 -11.46 -6.37
CA LEU A 339 -5.78 -11.64 -7.55
C LEU A 339 -6.52 -11.29 -8.84
N ARG A 340 -7.82 -11.60 -8.94
CA ARG A 340 -8.65 -11.18 -10.09
C ARG A 340 -8.73 -9.66 -10.22
N ALA A 341 -8.84 -8.95 -9.11
CA ALA A 341 -8.85 -7.49 -9.11
C ALA A 341 -7.49 -6.91 -9.48
N LEU A 342 -6.40 -7.53 -9.02
CA LEU A 342 -5.02 -7.04 -9.15
C LEU A 342 -4.39 -7.32 -10.51
N LEU A 343 -4.37 -8.57 -10.93
CA LEU A 343 -3.55 -9.06 -12.04
C LEU A 343 -4.16 -8.74 -13.40
N ARG A 344 -3.32 -8.67 -14.43
CA ARG A 344 -3.70 -8.56 -15.84
C ARG A 344 -2.97 -9.63 -16.66
N PRO A 345 -3.51 -10.04 -17.83
CA PRO A 345 -2.81 -10.98 -18.70
C PRO A 345 -1.41 -10.51 -19.07
N GLY A 346 -0.43 -11.42 -19.02
CA GLY A 346 0.98 -11.13 -19.27
C GLY A 346 1.78 -10.66 -18.05
N ASP A 347 1.13 -10.42 -16.91
CA ASP A 347 1.84 -10.10 -15.67
C ASP A 347 2.73 -11.27 -15.21
N ASN A 348 3.83 -10.93 -14.54
CA ASN A 348 4.67 -11.91 -13.85
C ASN A 348 4.26 -11.95 -12.37
N VAL A 349 4.22 -13.14 -11.79
CA VAL A 349 3.87 -13.33 -10.37
C VAL A 349 4.97 -14.09 -9.67
N ILE A 350 5.51 -13.50 -8.61
CA ILE A 350 6.39 -14.16 -7.67
C ILE A 350 5.65 -14.32 -6.35
N THR A 351 5.37 -15.55 -5.96
CA THR A 351 4.79 -15.82 -4.64
C THR A 351 5.86 -16.15 -3.63
N THR A 352 5.68 -15.64 -2.42
CA THR A 352 6.57 -15.87 -1.30
C THR A 352 5.79 -15.93 0.01
N THR A 353 6.50 -15.95 1.13
CA THR A 353 5.95 -16.09 2.47
C THR A 353 6.45 -14.97 3.37
N PHE A 354 5.69 -14.63 4.42
CA PHE A 354 6.12 -13.71 5.46
C PHE A 354 6.41 -14.45 6.78
N GLY A 355 7.16 -13.81 7.66
CA GLY A 355 7.63 -14.31 8.94
C GLY A 355 6.51 -14.46 10.00
N PRO A 356 6.84 -15.01 11.18
CA PRO A 356 5.91 -15.01 12.29
C PRO A 356 5.53 -13.57 12.67
N VAL A 357 4.26 -13.35 12.99
CA VAL A 357 3.76 -12.04 13.43
C VAL A 357 3.79 -12.00 14.95
N ASP A 358 4.54 -11.04 15.49
CA ASP A 358 4.69 -10.89 16.93
C ASP A 358 3.34 -10.55 17.59
N GLY A 359 3.03 -11.22 18.69
CA GLY A 359 1.72 -11.14 19.36
C GLY A 359 0.55 -11.74 18.58
N MET A 360 0.77 -12.37 17.41
CA MET A 360 -0.30 -12.93 16.58
C MET A 360 0.07 -14.28 15.93
N PRO A 361 0.39 -15.34 16.69
CA PRO A 361 0.84 -16.64 16.16
C PRO A 361 -0.20 -17.37 15.28
N TRP A 362 -1.47 -16.98 15.36
CA TRP A 362 -2.54 -17.52 14.49
C TRP A 362 -2.53 -16.93 13.09
N VAL A 363 -1.87 -15.78 12.88
CA VAL A 363 -1.73 -15.19 11.54
C VAL A 363 -0.61 -15.94 10.82
N LYS A 364 -1.01 -16.76 9.86
CA LYS A 364 -0.09 -17.56 9.03
C LYS A 364 -0.13 -17.07 7.59
N PRO A 365 0.99 -17.12 6.86
CA PRO A 365 0.99 -16.93 5.42
C PRO A 365 0.29 -18.12 4.74
N MET A 366 -0.41 -17.84 3.65
CA MET A 366 -0.86 -18.86 2.71
C MET A 366 0.36 -19.57 2.11
N ASP A 367 0.23 -20.86 1.80
CA ASP A 367 1.27 -21.58 1.06
C ASP A 367 1.54 -20.85 -0.29
N PRO A 368 2.80 -20.47 -0.57
CA PRO A 368 3.12 -19.70 -1.77
C PRO A 368 2.88 -20.46 -3.07
N ARG A 369 2.96 -21.80 -3.08
CA ARG A 369 2.61 -22.61 -4.25
C ARG A 369 1.12 -22.59 -4.50
N LYS A 370 0.32 -22.72 -3.43
CA LYS A 370 -1.13 -22.58 -3.51
C LYS A 370 -1.53 -21.19 -4.02
N LEU A 371 -0.89 -20.14 -3.49
CA LEU A 371 -1.16 -18.77 -3.94
C LEU A 371 -0.81 -18.58 -5.43
N LEU A 372 0.26 -19.22 -5.90
CA LEU A 372 0.67 -19.15 -7.31
C LEU A 372 -0.36 -19.82 -8.21
N HIS A 373 -0.82 -21.00 -7.83
CA HIS A 373 -1.86 -21.70 -8.57
C HIS A 373 -3.13 -20.85 -8.69
N ILE A 374 -3.57 -20.20 -7.60
CA ILE A 374 -4.72 -19.29 -7.63
C ILE A 374 -4.46 -18.09 -8.57
N ALA A 375 -3.22 -17.60 -8.66
CA ALA A 375 -2.86 -16.51 -9.57
C ALA A 375 -2.95 -16.94 -11.04
N GLU A 376 -2.50 -18.15 -11.36
CA GLU A 376 -2.59 -18.76 -12.68
C GLU A 376 -4.05 -19.08 -13.07
N GLU A 377 -4.89 -19.46 -12.12
CA GLU A 377 -6.34 -19.63 -12.34
C GLU A 377 -7.09 -18.30 -12.47
N ALA A 378 -6.55 -17.20 -11.94
CA ALA A 378 -7.24 -15.91 -11.93
C ALA A 378 -7.26 -15.24 -13.31
N HIS A 379 -6.20 -15.42 -14.10
CA HIS A 379 -6.03 -14.85 -15.43
C HIS A 379 -5.13 -15.73 -16.29
N ASP A 380 -5.42 -15.80 -17.59
CA ASP A 380 -4.56 -16.50 -18.55
C ASP A 380 -3.23 -15.75 -18.75
N SER A 381 -2.22 -16.47 -19.23
CA SER A 381 -0.92 -15.90 -19.60
C SER A 381 -0.14 -15.26 -18.44
N ILE A 382 -0.35 -15.74 -17.21
CA ILE A 382 0.49 -15.39 -16.06
C ILE A 382 1.79 -16.19 -16.09
N THR A 383 2.91 -15.51 -15.87
CA THR A 383 4.21 -16.18 -15.67
C THR A 383 4.54 -16.23 -14.19
N GLY A 384 4.32 -17.40 -13.59
CA GLY A 384 4.47 -17.63 -12.16
C GLY A 384 5.80 -18.25 -11.72
N LEU A 385 6.40 -17.74 -10.64
CA LEU A 385 7.54 -18.37 -9.96
C LEU A 385 7.32 -18.38 -8.43
N CYS A 386 7.39 -19.57 -7.82
CA CYS A 386 7.26 -19.71 -6.37
C CYS A 386 8.63 -19.63 -5.67
N ILE A 387 8.74 -18.78 -4.66
CA ILE A 387 9.90 -18.68 -3.76
C ILE A 387 9.44 -19.03 -2.34
N PRO A 388 9.49 -20.33 -1.96
CA PRO A 388 8.92 -20.79 -0.70
C PRO A 388 9.79 -20.43 0.51
N THR A 389 10.99 -19.92 0.27
CA THR A 389 11.92 -19.48 1.33
C THR A 389 11.59 -18.07 1.77
N ARG A 390 11.69 -17.81 3.08
CA ARG A 390 11.63 -16.45 3.63
C ARG A 390 12.73 -15.58 3.05
N GLY A 391 12.43 -14.28 2.93
CA GLY A 391 13.34 -13.27 2.42
C GLY A 391 12.67 -12.45 1.31
N THR A 392 12.15 -11.28 1.67
CA THR A 392 11.57 -10.33 0.71
C THR A 392 12.61 -9.87 -0.31
N PHE A 393 13.86 -9.65 0.10
CA PHE A 393 14.94 -9.30 -0.82
C PHE A 393 15.27 -10.43 -1.79
N ARG A 394 15.20 -11.69 -1.35
CA ARG A 394 15.34 -12.86 -2.24
C ARG A 394 14.24 -12.86 -3.31
N ALA A 395 12.99 -12.65 -2.90
CA ALA A 395 11.88 -12.58 -3.84
C ALA A 395 12.01 -11.41 -4.83
N LEU A 396 12.48 -10.25 -4.37
CA LEU A 396 12.77 -9.09 -5.21
C LEU A 396 13.96 -9.31 -6.16
N CYS A 397 15.00 -10.05 -5.74
CA CYS A 397 16.12 -10.44 -6.61
C CYS A 397 15.63 -11.33 -7.77
N ALA A 398 14.76 -12.30 -7.52
CA ALA A 398 14.14 -13.05 -8.61
C ALA A 398 13.24 -12.16 -9.48
N ALA A 399 12.48 -11.25 -8.86
CA ALA A 399 11.59 -10.32 -9.57
C ALA A 399 12.35 -9.45 -10.58
N LYS A 400 13.55 -9.01 -10.22
CA LYS A 400 14.46 -8.25 -11.11
C LYS A 400 14.70 -8.98 -12.44
N TYR A 401 14.94 -10.28 -12.41
CA TYR A 401 15.25 -11.06 -13.61
C TYR A 401 14.01 -11.38 -14.46
N LEU A 402 12.83 -11.49 -13.85
CA LEU A 402 11.55 -11.63 -14.59
C LEU A 402 11.02 -10.30 -15.13
N ALA A 403 11.18 -9.21 -14.38
CA ALA A 403 10.66 -7.90 -14.73
C ALA A 403 11.34 -7.28 -15.95
N ARG A 404 12.63 -7.58 -16.18
CA ARG A 404 13.43 -6.87 -17.19
C ARG A 404 13.35 -5.35 -16.94
N LYS A 405 12.71 -4.58 -17.83
CA LYS A 405 12.49 -3.11 -17.70
C LYS A 405 11.18 -2.75 -16.98
N ASN A 406 10.29 -3.72 -16.77
CA ASN A 406 8.95 -3.49 -16.27
C ASN A 406 8.89 -3.15 -14.78
N PRO A 407 7.78 -2.56 -14.30
CA PRO A 407 7.59 -2.23 -12.89
C PRO A 407 7.59 -3.47 -11.98
N ILE A 408 8.14 -3.32 -10.76
CA ILE A 408 8.08 -4.31 -9.69
C ILE A 408 7.24 -3.77 -8.54
N VAL A 409 6.27 -4.56 -8.08
CA VAL A 409 5.37 -4.21 -6.98
C VAL A 409 5.35 -5.30 -5.92
N LEU A 410 5.64 -4.97 -4.66
CA LEU A 410 5.54 -5.88 -3.52
C LEU A 410 4.23 -5.61 -2.76
N THR A 411 3.36 -6.62 -2.64
CA THR A 411 2.04 -6.47 -2.03
C THR A 411 1.43 -7.80 -1.52
N GLY A 412 0.15 -7.79 -1.17
CA GLY A 412 -0.63 -8.95 -0.70
C GLY A 412 -0.84 -8.98 0.82
N SER A 413 0.05 -8.33 1.58
CA SER A 413 -0.05 -8.28 3.04
C SER A 413 0.83 -7.18 3.64
N LEU A 414 0.31 -6.52 4.69
CA LEU A 414 1.12 -5.63 5.53
C LEU A 414 2.26 -6.35 6.25
N TYR A 415 2.13 -7.66 6.50
CA TYR A 415 3.18 -8.45 7.16
C TYR A 415 4.38 -8.68 6.24
N LEU A 416 4.13 -8.90 4.93
CA LEU A 416 5.18 -8.97 3.93
C LEU A 416 5.90 -7.63 3.79
N VAL A 417 5.14 -6.53 3.79
CA VAL A 417 5.72 -5.18 3.82
C VAL A 417 6.58 -4.98 5.08
N GLY A 418 6.11 -5.46 6.23
CA GLY A 418 6.86 -5.41 7.49
C GLY A 418 8.20 -6.15 7.42
N ASP A 419 8.21 -7.37 6.87
CA ASP A 419 9.45 -8.12 6.63
C ASP A 419 10.40 -7.36 5.71
N TYR A 420 9.88 -6.78 4.63
CA TYR A 420 10.68 -5.94 3.72
C TYR A 420 11.35 -4.77 4.44
N MET A 421 10.61 -4.08 5.31
CA MET A 421 11.16 -2.97 6.09
C MET A 421 12.22 -3.44 7.10
N ARG A 422 12.00 -4.60 7.74
CA ARG A 422 12.96 -5.20 8.69
C ARG A 422 14.25 -5.62 8.00
N GLU A 423 14.15 -6.32 6.86
CA GLU A 423 15.32 -6.73 6.06
C GLU A 423 16.10 -5.51 5.57
N ARG A 424 15.39 -4.48 5.11
CA ARG A 424 16.03 -3.24 4.66
C ARG A 424 16.80 -2.55 5.80
N ARG A 425 16.19 -2.44 6.99
CA ARG A 425 16.88 -1.92 8.18
C ARG A 425 18.12 -2.76 8.51
N GLY A 426 18.02 -4.09 8.38
CA GLY A 426 19.12 -5.03 8.58
C GLY A 426 20.31 -4.76 7.67
N ILE A 427 20.08 -4.54 6.36
CA ILE A 427 21.14 -4.23 5.39
C ILE A 427 21.80 -2.87 5.70
N GLU A 428 21.04 -1.88 6.15
CA GLU A 428 21.58 -0.58 6.56
C GLU A 428 22.49 -0.71 7.81
N THR A 429 22.21 -1.67 8.71
CA THR A 429 22.99 -1.90 9.93
C THR A 429 24.14 -2.89 9.78
N ASP A 430 24.00 -3.88 8.90
CA ASP A 430 24.98 -4.93 8.64
C ASP A 430 25.11 -5.18 7.13
N PRO A 431 26.06 -4.48 6.47
CA PRO A 431 26.32 -4.64 5.04
C PRO A 431 26.90 -6.00 4.66
N SER A 432 27.22 -6.89 5.62
CA SER A 432 27.81 -8.20 5.37
C SER A 432 26.80 -9.24 4.87
N LEU A 433 25.50 -8.92 4.89
CA LEU A 433 24.47 -9.69 4.18
C LEU A 433 24.89 -9.85 2.70
N ASP A 434 25.24 -11.08 2.33
CA ASP A 434 25.77 -11.40 1.00
C ASP A 434 24.69 -11.36 -0.08
N MET A 435 24.23 -10.13 -0.37
CA MET A 435 23.25 -9.82 -1.39
C MET A 435 23.74 -10.25 -2.77
N LYS A 436 25.06 -10.30 -3.01
CA LYS A 436 25.63 -10.79 -4.28
C LYS A 436 25.35 -12.28 -4.45
N ARG A 437 25.58 -13.08 -3.41
CA ARG A 437 25.26 -14.50 -3.43
C ARG A 437 23.76 -14.76 -3.57
N ILE A 438 22.91 -14.01 -2.85
CA ILE A 438 21.45 -14.14 -2.99
C ILE A 438 21.02 -13.81 -4.43
N ASP A 439 21.51 -12.70 -4.99
CA ASP A 439 21.20 -12.28 -6.36
C ASP A 439 21.66 -13.32 -7.39
N GLN A 440 22.87 -13.89 -7.24
CA GLN A 440 23.37 -14.95 -8.13
C GLN A 440 22.55 -16.23 -8.04
N GLN A 441 22.14 -16.63 -6.83
CA GLN A 441 21.29 -17.81 -6.62
C GLN A 441 19.93 -17.64 -7.30
N GLU A 442 19.30 -16.48 -7.14
CA GLU A 442 17.99 -16.22 -7.74
C GLU A 442 18.08 -16.01 -9.26
N ARG A 443 19.19 -15.46 -9.78
CA ARG A 443 19.47 -15.43 -11.21
C ARG A 443 19.46 -16.84 -11.82
N ASN A 444 20.23 -17.76 -11.21
CA ASN A 444 20.31 -19.14 -11.68
C ASN A 444 18.93 -19.82 -11.62
N ARG A 445 18.17 -19.58 -10.54
CA ARG A 445 16.80 -20.10 -10.41
C ARG A 445 15.88 -19.61 -11.52
N VAL A 446 15.88 -18.30 -11.81
CA VAL A 446 15.03 -17.71 -12.85
C VAL A 446 15.43 -18.22 -14.23
N ASN A 447 16.73 -18.33 -14.52
CA ASN A 447 17.21 -18.87 -15.79
C ASN A 447 16.74 -20.31 -15.99
N ASN A 448 16.89 -21.18 -14.97
CA ASN A 448 16.43 -22.56 -15.05
C ASN A 448 14.92 -22.65 -15.28
N PHE A 449 14.14 -21.82 -14.59
CA PHE A 449 12.69 -21.73 -14.77
C PHE A 449 12.31 -21.32 -16.20
N LEU A 450 12.95 -20.29 -16.75
CA LEU A 450 12.67 -19.83 -18.12
C LEU A 450 13.04 -20.90 -19.15
N SER A 451 14.16 -21.60 -18.97
CA SER A 451 14.58 -22.70 -19.84
C SER A 451 13.56 -23.85 -19.82
N GLN A 452 13.05 -24.24 -18.65
CA GLN A 452 12.02 -25.27 -18.53
C GLN A 452 10.73 -24.89 -19.25
N LYS A 453 10.25 -23.65 -19.08
CA LYS A 453 9.07 -23.18 -19.83
C LYS A 453 9.27 -23.18 -21.35
N LEU A 454 10.47 -22.83 -21.82
CA LEU A 454 10.80 -22.90 -23.25
C LEU A 454 10.78 -24.34 -23.76
N GLU A 455 11.27 -25.30 -22.97
CA GLU A 455 11.21 -26.74 -23.29
C GLU A 455 9.76 -27.25 -23.34
N GLU A 456 8.93 -26.89 -22.35
CA GLU A 456 7.50 -27.24 -22.30
C GLU A 456 6.74 -26.69 -23.52
N GLN A 457 6.94 -25.41 -23.85
CA GLN A 457 6.36 -24.80 -25.05
C GLN A 457 6.79 -25.52 -26.32
N ASN A 458 8.08 -25.85 -26.46
CA ASN A 458 8.59 -26.58 -27.63
C ASN A 458 8.07 -28.02 -27.73
N GLN A 459 7.69 -28.65 -26.61
CA GLN A 459 7.07 -29.98 -26.58
C GLN A 459 5.58 -29.92 -26.93
N GLU A 460 4.84 -28.89 -26.50
CA GLU A 460 3.45 -28.67 -26.88
C GLU A 460 3.29 -28.38 -28.38
N THR A 461 4.21 -27.63 -28.99
CA THR A 461 4.21 -27.38 -30.45
C THR A 461 4.54 -28.62 -31.28
N GLN A 462 5.10 -29.69 -30.69
CA GLN A 462 5.41 -30.95 -31.39
C GLN A 462 4.22 -31.94 -31.41
N ILE A 463 3.11 -31.65 -30.72
CA ILE A 463 1.87 -32.44 -30.78
C ILE A 463 0.91 -31.80 -31.81
N GLY A 464 1.30 -31.89 -33.09
CA GLY A 464 0.46 -31.96 -34.30
C GLY A 464 -0.38 -30.73 -34.75
N PRO A 465 -0.11 -30.14 -35.93
CA PRO A 465 -1.16 -29.52 -36.73
C PRO A 465 -2.03 -30.60 -37.38
N THR A 466 -3.35 -30.49 -37.19
CA THR A 466 -4.33 -31.24 -37.99
C THR A 466 -4.22 -30.79 -39.44
N GLU A 467 -4.22 -31.77 -40.35
CA GLU A 467 -3.95 -31.66 -41.78
C GLU A 467 -4.72 -30.52 -42.47
N THR A 468 -4.04 -29.41 -42.76
CA THR A 468 -4.11 -28.66 -44.03
C THR A 468 -3.06 -27.54 -43.98
N ALA A 469 -1.81 -27.85 -44.32
CA ALA A 469 -0.81 -26.83 -44.64
C ALA A 469 -0.02 -27.32 -45.86
N THR A 470 0.00 -26.50 -46.90
CA THR A 470 0.62 -26.77 -48.19
C THR A 470 2.13 -26.92 -48.08
N ALA A 471 2.67 -27.89 -48.81
CA ALA A 471 4.01 -28.48 -48.69
C ALA A 471 5.22 -27.57 -48.97
N THR A 472 5.10 -26.24 -48.94
CA THR A 472 6.19 -25.31 -49.23
C THR A 472 6.63 -24.45 -48.03
N GLU A 473 5.85 -24.39 -46.95
CA GLU A 473 6.24 -23.66 -45.72
C GLU A 473 6.96 -24.56 -44.69
N ALA A 474 6.63 -25.85 -44.65
CA ALA A 474 7.20 -26.82 -43.70
C ALA A 474 8.70 -27.14 -43.94
N GLU A 475 9.18 -27.04 -45.18
CA GLU A 475 10.59 -27.31 -45.50
C GLU A 475 11.52 -26.15 -45.11
N THR A 476 10.99 -24.92 -45.07
CA THR A 476 11.80 -23.72 -44.75
C THR A 476 11.90 -23.51 -43.23
N GLU A 477 10.83 -23.76 -42.47
CA GLU A 477 10.86 -23.76 -40.99
C GLU A 477 11.78 -24.86 -40.44
N SER A 478 11.79 -26.04 -41.07
CA SER A 478 12.63 -27.16 -40.68
C SER A 478 14.13 -26.86 -40.74
N ILE A 479 14.60 -26.04 -41.68
CA ILE A 479 16.04 -25.77 -41.85
C ILE A 479 16.51 -24.72 -40.84
N ILE A 480 15.69 -23.68 -40.61
CA ILE A 480 15.99 -22.61 -39.65
C ILE A 480 16.02 -23.15 -38.21
N ASP A 481 15.09 -24.05 -37.85
CA ASP A 481 15.07 -24.65 -36.52
C ASP A 481 16.24 -25.61 -36.27
N VAL A 482 16.72 -26.29 -37.31
CA VAL A 482 17.91 -27.15 -37.21
C VAL A 482 19.18 -26.32 -37.07
N GLU A 483 19.32 -25.21 -37.80
CA GLU A 483 20.46 -24.28 -37.63
C GLU A 483 20.43 -23.59 -36.27
N LYS A 484 19.26 -23.18 -35.79
CA LYS A 484 19.09 -22.56 -34.46
C LYS A 484 19.47 -23.52 -33.33
N ARG A 485 19.11 -24.81 -33.44
CA ARG A 485 19.53 -25.84 -32.46
C ARG A 485 21.04 -26.06 -32.50
N LYS A 486 21.65 -26.15 -33.69
CA LYS A 486 23.11 -26.28 -33.83
C LYS A 486 23.86 -25.11 -33.19
N LEU A 487 23.39 -23.88 -33.42
CA LEU A 487 23.98 -22.67 -32.82
C LEU A 487 23.77 -22.60 -31.29
N GLN A 488 22.61 -23.04 -30.78
CA GLN A 488 22.36 -23.10 -29.34
C GLN A 488 23.24 -24.15 -28.63
N GLU A 489 23.46 -25.30 -29.26
CA GLU A 489 24.38 -26.33 -28.77
C GLU A 489 25.82 -25.82 -28.72
N GLU A 490 26.23 -25.08 -29.75
CA GLU A 490 27.56 -24.49 -29.86
C GLU A 490 27.79 -23.38 -28.82
N ILE A 491 26.80 -22.54 -28.56
CA ILE A 491 26.84 -21.56 -27.46
C ILE A 491 26.97 -22.25 -26.10
N ARG A 492 26.18 -23.30 -25.85
CA ARG A 492 26.23 -24.04 -24.59
C ARG A 492 27.61 -24.67 -24.36
N ARG A 493 28.24 -25.18 -25.43
CA ARG A 493 29.59 -25.72 -25.39
C ARG A 493 30.63 -24.63 -25.09
N LEU A 494 30.51 -23.47 -25.74
CA LEU A 494 31.41 -22.34 -25.52
C LEU A 494 31.26 -21.72 -24.12
N ASP A 495 30.05 -21.64 -23.57
CA ASP A 495 29.82 -21.16 -22.21
C ASP A 495 30.44 -22.10 -21.16
N GLN A 496 30.34 -23.42 -21.36
CA GLN A 496 31.02 -24.41 -20.51
C GLN A 496 32.55 -24.31 -20.60
N GLU A 497 33.08 -24.05 -21.79
CA GLU A 497 34.52 -23.87 -22.01
C GLU A 497 35.03 -22.56 -21.40
N MET A 498 34.24 -21.48 -21.47
CA MET A 498 34.51 -20.21 -20.79
C MET A 498 34.53 -20.37 -19.27
N GLU A 499 33.55 -21.09 -18.70
CA GLU A 499 33.48 -21.34 -17.26
C GLU A 499 34.68 -22.17 -16.77
N PHE A 500 35.14 -23.13 -17.57
CA PHE A 500 36.37 -23.88 -17.32
C PHE A 500 37.62 -23.00 -17.37
N LEU A 501 37.76 -22.14 -18.38
CA LEU A 501 38.89 -21.21 -18.49
C LEU A 501 38.92 -20.20 -17.35
N GLN A 502 37.77 -19.72 -16.88
CA GLN A 502 37.68 -18.82 -15.74
C GLN A 502 38.03 -19.52 -14.42
N LEU A 503 37.69 -20.79 -14.27
CA LEU A 503 38.12 -21.60 -13.13
C LEU A 503 39.65 -21.78 -13.16
N GLU A 504 40.23 -22.02 -14.33
CA GLU A 504 41.68 -22.19 -14.49
C GLU A 504 42.45 -20.87 -14.27
N GLU A 505 41.93 -19.74 -14.77
CA GLU A 505 42.46 -18.40 -14.51
C GLU A 505 42.43 -18.07 -13.01
N ASN A 506 41.33 -18.37 -12.33
CA ASN A 506 41.23 -18.20 -10.87
C ASN A 506 42.18 -19.16 -10.10
N ARG A 507 42.48 -20.32 -10.67
CA ARG A 507 43.41 -21.30 -10.10
C ARG A 507 44.86 -20.81 -10.24
N LEU A 508 45.21 -20.24 -11.39
CA LEU A 508 46.50 -19.61 -11.66
C LEU A 508 46.68 -18.33 -10.80
N ALA A 509 45.65 -17.50 -10.68
CA ALA A 509 45.66 -16.32 -9.80
C ALA A 509 45.87 -16.70 -8.32
N ARG A 510 45.33 -17.84 -7.89
CA ARG A 510 45.55 -18.39 -6.53
C ARG A 510 46.93 -19.02 -6.35
N ALA A 511 47.49 -19.64 -7.39
CA ALA A 511 48.86 -20.15 -7.37
C ALA A 511 49.91 -19.01 -7.25
N HIS A 512 49.66 -17.87 -7.92
CA HIS A 512 50.48 -16.66 -7.77
C HIS A 512 50.40 -16.00 -6.39
N LEU A 513 49.31 -16.21 -5.63
CA LEU A 513 49.16 -15.74 -4.25
C LEU A 513 49.80 -16.68 -3.22
N SER A 514 50.11 -17.93 -3.57
CA SER A 514 50.80 -18.88 -2.68
C SER A 514 52.33 -18.80 -2.72
N ASP A 515 52.92 -18.22 -3.77
CA ASP A 515 54.38 -18.04 -3.87
C ASP A 515 54.91 -16.77 -3.17
N SER A 516 54.04 -15.93 -2.61
CA SER A 516 54.43 -14.67 -1.95
C SER A 516 54.48 -14.72 -0.41
N ASN A 517 54.65 -15.90 0.19
CA ASN A 517 54.81 -16.04 1.65
C ASN A 517 56.08 -16.84 2.03
N LEU A 518 57.22 -16.14 2.01
CA LEU A 518 58.40 -16.49 2.81
C LEU A 518 58.70 -15.32 3.76
N PRO A 519 58.99 -15.57 5.05
CA PRO A 519 59.05 -14.52 6.06
C PRO A 519 60.37 -13.73 5.97
N LEU A 520 60.26 -12.40 5.88
CA LEU A 520 61.38 -11.46 5.96
C LEU A 520 61.96 -11.41 7.38
N SER A 521 63.25 -11.77 7.51
CA SER A 521 64.09 -11.54 8.68
C SER A 521 65.25 -10.60 8.32
N SER A 522 65.23 -9.41 8.90
CA SER A 522 66.34 -8.52 9.31
C SER A 522 67.57 -8.25 8.40
N ALA A 523 67.83 -6.94 8.23
CA ALA A 523 69.14 -6.24 8.27
C ALA A 523 69.83 -5.78 6.97
N LYS A 524 69.94 -4.44 6.86
CA LYS A 524 71.08 -3.58 6.43
C LYS A 524 72.06 -4.06 5.33
N LEU A 525 72.16 -3.27 4.23
CA LEU A 525 73.37 -2.57 3.66
C LEU A 525 73.47 -2.57 2.11
N LYS A 526 73.72 -1.36 1.57
CA LYS A 526 74.59 -0.93 0.44
C LYS A 526 74.63 -1.69 -0.92
N GLY A 527 74.46 -0.92 -2.00
CA GLY A 527 75.37 -0.89 -3.18
C GLY A 527 75.08 -1.84 -4.36
N PRO A 528 75.65 -1.58 -5.57
CA PRO A 528 74.91 -1.65 -6.85
C PRO A 528 75.35 -2.74 -7.88
N ALA A 529 74.56 -2.84 -8.97
CA ALA A 529 74.81 -3.55 -10.27
C ALA A 529 74.82 -5.09 -10.20
N THR A 530 74.38 -5.93 -11.15
CA THR A 530 74.36 -5.94 -12.63
C THR A 530 73.45 -7.11 -13.12
N SER A 531 72.77 -6.90 -14.26
CA SER A 531 72.30 -7.81 -15.33
C SER A 531 72.26 -9.36 -15.18
N ILE A 532 71.18 -9.99 -15.67
CA ILE A 532 71.08 -11.04 -16.75
C ILE A 532 69.62 -11.58 -16.82
N PRO A 533 69.09 -12.02 -17.99
CA PRO A 533 67.71 -11.79 -18.43
C PRO A 533 66.73 -12.93 -18.12
N PHE A 534 65.43 -12.62 -18.05
CA PHE A 534 64.35 -13.60 -18.02
C PHE A 534 63.50 -13.48 -19.29
N PHE A 535 63.22 -14.64 -19.89
CA PHE A 535 62.47 -14.86 -21.13
C PHE A 535 61.02 -14.35 -21.03
N ASP A 536 60.59 -13.56 -22.02
CA ASP A 536 59.19 -13.23 -22.28
C ASP A 536 58.42 -14.48 -22.77
N SER A 537 57.36 -14.86 -22.06
CA SER A 537 56.35 -15.83 -22.55
C SER A 537 54.91 -15.52 -22.12
N GLU A 538 54.61 -14.31 -21.64
CA GLU A 538 53.24 -13.93 -21.23
C GLU A 538 52.38 -13.29 -22.34
N GLY A 539 52.93 -13.10 -23.54
CA GLY A 539 52.25 -12.38 -24.64
C GLY A 539 51.23 -13.18 -25.46
N GLU A 540 51.31 -14.51 -25.51
CA GLU A 540 50.53 -15.30 -26.47
C GLU A 540 49.17 -15.78 -25.96
N GLN A 541 48.98 -15.97 -24.64
CA GLN A 541 47.72 -16.51 -24.11
C GLN A 541 46.59 -15.47 -24.05
N ASN A 542 46.89 -14.21 -23.71
CA ASN A 542 45.88 -13.14 -23.64
C ASN A 542 45.30 -12.77 -25.02
N HIS A 543 46.07 -12.91 -26.09
CA HIS A 543 45.59 -12.64 -27.46
C HIS A 543 44.65 -13.72 -28.01
N SER A 544 44.79 -14.97 -27.54
CA SER A 544 43.88 -16.06 -27.91
C SER A 544 42.50 -15.90 -27.25
N SER A 545 42.44 -15.49 -25.99
CA SER A 545 41.19 -15.31 -25.25
C SER A 545 40.37 -14.13 -25.78
N GLN A 546 41.03 -13.01 -26.12
CA GLN A 546 40.34 -11.83 -26.67
C GLN A 546 39.74 -12.11 -28.06
N LYS A 547 40.48 -12.78 -28.96
CA LYS A 547 39.97 -13.17 -30.28
C LYS A 547 38.77 -14.12 -30.21
N ARG A 548 38.72 -14.97 -29.17
CA ARG A 548 37.59 -15.89 -28.94
C ARG A 548 36.37 -15.15 -28.40
N PHE A 549 36.57 -14.16 -27.53
CA PHE A 549 35.49 -13.28 -27.05
C PHE A 549 34.84 -12.50 -28.20
N ASP A 550 35.67 -11.93 -29.09
CA ASP A 550 35.20 -11.19 -30.26
C ASP A 550 34.42 -12.10 -31.24
N HIS A 551 34.78 -13.37 -31.34
CA HIS A 551 34.07 -14.36 -32.17
C HIS A 551 32.68 -14.70 -31.63
N VAL A 552 32.53 -14.82 -30.31
CA VAL A 552 31.22 -15.06 -29.67
C VAL A 552 30.28 -13.86 -29.84
N GLU A 553 30.82 -12.64 -29.75
CA GLU A 553 30.04 -11.43 -30.01
C GLU A 553 29.64 -11.28 -31.49
N ASP A 554 30.48 -11.67 -32.45
CA ASP A 554 30.11 -11.69 -33.88
C ASP A 554 28.97 -12.69 -34.17
N ILE A 555 28.99 -13.87 -33.53
CA ILE A 555 27.91 -14.87 -33.64
C ILE A 555 26.61 -14.35 -33.01
N ARG A 556 26.68 -13.70 -31.85
CA ARG A 556 25.50 -13.06 -31.22
C ARG A 556 24.87 -12.00 -32.12
N LYS A 557 25.71 -11.15 -32.72
CA LYS A 557 25.26 -10.07 -33.60
C LYS A 557 24.57 -10.60 -34.86
N ARG A 558 25.12 -11.63 -35.50
CA ARG A 558 24.48 -12.28 -36.66
C ARG A 558 23.11 -12.87 -36.34
N LEU A 559 22.93 -13.39 -35.12
CA LEU A 559 21.67 -13.95 -34.66
C LEU A 559 20.61 -12.86 -34.36
N GLU A 560 21.04 -11.68 -33.91
CA GLU A 560 20.19 -10.51 -33.74
C GLU A 560 19.77 -9.91 -35.10
N GLU A 561 20.70 -9.85 -36.06
CA GLU A 561 20.41 -9.44 -37.44
C GLU A 561 19.43 -10.40 -38.13
N PHE A 562 19.58 -11.72 -37.92
CA PHE A 562 18.66 -12.72 -38.46
C PHE A 562 17.25 -12.63 -37.84
N ARG A 563 17.15 -12.25 -36.56
CA ARG A 563 15.87 -12.01 -35.87
C ARG A 563 15.18 -10.71 -36.28
N ALA A 564 15.92 -9.77 -36.87
CA ALA A 564 15.43 -8.45 -37.25
C ALA A 564 14.99 -8.36 -38.73
N ALA A 565 15.14 -9.42 -39.53
CA ALA A 565 14.76 -9.42 -40.94
C ALA A 565 13.21 -9.43 -41.10
N PRO A 566 12.61 -8.50 -41.85
CA PRO A 566 11.16 -8.49 -42.09
C PRO A 566 10.76 -9.62 -43.05
N ALA A 567 9.58 -10.22 -42.81
CA ALA A 567 9.00 -11.24 -43.69
C ALA A 567 8.76 -10.68 -45.12
N PRO A 568 8.94 -11.49 -46.19
CA PRO A 568 8.72 -11.03 -47.55
C PRO A 568 7.25 -10.65 -47.77
N ALA A 569 7.02 -9.55 -48.51
CA ALA A 569 5.69 -9.02 -48.79
C ALA A 569 4.87 -9.97 -49.68
N LEU A 570 3.65 -10.30 -49.25
CA LEU A 570 2.67 -11.06 -50.05
C LEU A 570 2.14 -10.21 -51.23
N PRO A 571 1.82 -10.82 -52.39
CA PRO A 571 1.29 -10.09 -53.55
C PRO A 571 -0.11 -9.53 -53.25
N GLN A 572 -0.35 -8.28 -53.66
CA GLN A 572 -1.65 -7.62 -53.53
C GLN A 572 -2.69 -8.27 -54.45
N LEU A 573 -3.81 -8.73 -53.88
CA LEU A 573 -5.02 -9.12 -54.62
C LEU A 573 -5.93 -7.90 -54.78
N GLU A 574 -6.29 -7.58 -56.02
CA GLU A 574 -7.20 -6.49 -56.39
C GLU A 574 -8.64 -6.72 -55.88
N PRO A 575 -9.42 -5.64 -55.62
CA PRO A 575 -10.78 -5.75 -55.11
C PRO A 575 -11.79 -5.94 -56.24
N THR A 576 -12.80 -6.79 -56.00
CA THR A 576 -14.03 -6.86 -56.82
C THR A 576 -15.29 -6.57 -55.98
N PRO A 577 -16.38 -6.11 -56.61
CA PRO A 577 -17.16 -4.99 -56.10
C PRO A 577 -18.43 -5.34 -55.31
N GLN A 578 -18.87 -4.29 -54.60
CA GLN A 578 -20.14 -4.03 -53.92
C GLN A 578 -21.37 -4.85 -54.37
N ASN A 579 -22.19 -5.26 -53.38
CA ASN A 579 -23.64 -5.14 -53.49
C ASN A 579 -24.26 -4.68 -52.17
N ASP A 580 -24.97 -3.56 -52.28
CA ASP A 580 -25.70 -2.81 -51.27
C ASP A 580 -27.18 -3.23 -51.36
N LEU A 581 -27.80 -3.58 -50.24
CA LEU A 581 -29.27 -3.56 -50.10
C LEU A 581 -29.65 -3.19 -48.65
N ARG A 582 -29.87 -1.89 -48.44
CA ARG A 582 -30.79 -1.36 -47.43
C ARG A 582 -32.23 -1.51 -47.92
N THR A 583 -33.12 -2.16 -47.16
CA THR A 583 -34.48 -1.66 -46.78
C THR A 583 -35.31 -2.69 -45.99
N MET A 584 -36.28 -2.17 -45.21
CA MET A 584 -37.33 -2.80 -44.37
C MET A 584 -36.94 -3.02 -42.89
N VAL A 585 -37.27 -2.15 -41.91
CA VAL A 585 -38.55 -1.61 -41.39
C VAL A 585 -39.44 -2.65 -40.69
N MET A 586 -39.53 -2.48 -39.36
CA MET A 586 -40.56 -2.88 -38.37
C MET A 586 -41.24 -4.27 -38.45
N GLN A 587 -41.22 -5.01 -37.33
CA GLN A 587 -42.42 -5.19 -36.48
C GLN A 587 -42.12 -6.01 -35.20
N VAL A 588 -42.72 -5.55 -34.09
CA VAL A 588 -42.92 -6.26 -32.82
C VAL A 588 -44.11 -7.23 -32.99
N PRO A 589 -44.17 -8.35 -32.25
CA PRO A 589 -45.30 -8.48 -31.33
C PRO A 589 -44.97 -9.03 -29.93
N LEU A 590 -45.87 -8.68 -29.02
CA LEU A 590 -45.98 -9.01 -27.60
C LEU A 590 -46.56 -10.42 -27.35
N ARG A 591 -46.15 -10.99 -26.19
CA ARG A 591 -46.89 -11.80 -25.20
C ARG A 591 -47.57 -13.13 -25.58
N SER A 592 -47.22 -14.19 -24.84
CA SER A 592 -48.15 -14.94 -23.97
C SER A 592 -47.40 -15.89 -23.01
N ASP A 593 -47.72 -15.76 -21.71
CA ASP A 593 -47.32 -16.55 -20.53
C ASP A 593 -48.24 -17.81 -20.38
N PRO A 594 -48.35 -18.54 -19.24
CA PRO A 594 -47.44 -19.42 -18.47
C PRO A 594 -47.96 -20.90 -18.36
N GLU A 595 -47.26 -21.72 -17.58
CA GLU A 595 -47.63 -23.06 -17.03
C GLU A 595 -47.56 -24.30 -17.95
N SER A 596 -46.61 -25.21 -17.67
CA SER A 596 -46.89 -26.64 -17.41
C SER A 596 -45.63 -27.44 -17.03
N LEU A 597 -45.82 -28.42 -16.12
CA LEU A 597 -44.96 -29.56 -15.74
C LEU A 597 -43.87 -29.30 -14.66
N LEU A 598 -44.21 -29.30 -13.36
CA LEU A 598 -44.43 -30.42 -12.40
C LEU A 598 -43.12 -31.07 -11.86
N ARG A 599 -42.75 -30.81 -10.58
CA ARG A 599 -42.89 -31.64 -9.33
C ARG A 599 -41.80 -32.72 -9.17
N GLY A 600 -41.27 -33.09 -8.00
CA GLY A 600 -41.41 -32.77 -6.56
C GLY A 600 -40.03 -33.00 -5.90
N GLU A 601 -39.74 -33.10 -4.60
CA GLU A 601 -40.41 -33.13 -3.29
C GLU A 601 -39.33 -32.57 -2.31
N GLY A 602 -39.61 -31.82 -1.25
CA GLY A 602 -40.10 -32.32 0.03
C GLY A 602 -39.59 -31.39 1.15
N LYS A 603 -40.50 -30.86 1.96
CA LYS A 603 -40.24 -30.11 3.22
C LYS A 603 -40.69 -30.98 4.40
N PRO A 604 -40.22 -30.65 5.61
CA PRO A 604 -41.13 -30.56 6.74
C PRO A 604 -41.23 -29.13 7.29
N ARG A 605 -42.46 -28.74 7.60
CA ARG A 605 -42.88 -27.50 8.28
C ARG A 605 -42.76 -27.70 9.81
N ILE A 606 -42.39 -26.64 10.53
CA ILE A 606 -42.77 -26.48 11.94
C ILE A 606 -43.61 -25.19 12.06
N ARG A 607 -44.80 -25.34 12.65
CA ARG A 607 -45.82 -24.32 12.91
C ARG A 607 -45.53 -23.60 14.22
N ALA A 608 -45.79 -22.30 14.23
CA ALA A 608 -45.99 -21.50 15.44
C ALA A 608 -47.37 -21.79 16.06
N HIS A 609 -47.42 -21.86 17.39
CA HIS A 609 -48.64 -21.77 18.18
C HIS A 609 -48.60 -20.48 19.01
N TYR A 610 -49.63 -19.66 18.84
CA TYR A 610 -50.02 -18.60 19.78
C TYR A 610 -50.95 -19.20 20.84
N ALA A 611 -50.79 -18.76 22.09
CA ALA A 611 -51.82 -18.80 23.12
C ALA A 611 -51.95 -17.39 23.72
N ALA A 612 -53.19 -16.97 23.90
CA ALA A 612 -53.62 -15.68 24.42
C ALA A 612 -53.65 -15.66 25.96
N ASP A 613 -53.49 -14.49 26.57
CA ASP A 613 -54.40 -14.04 27.62
C ASP A 613 -54.37 -12.51 27.82
N SER A 614 -55.51 -12.03 28.30
CA SER A 614 -56.13 -10.70 28.23
C SER A 614 -55.67 -9.63 29.23
N GLN A 615 -55.98 -8.36 28.91
CA GLN A 615 -56.62 -7.27 29.73
C GLN A 615 -56.07 -5.88 29.30
N GLY A 616 -56.85 -5.08 28.56
CA GLY A 616 -57.35 -3.73 28.96
C GLY A 616 -56.27 -2.63 28.92
N GLU A 617 -56.32 -1.53 28.19
CA GLU A 617 -57.40 -0.59 27.85
C GLU A 617 -57.01 0.26 26.61
N THR A 618 -58.01 0.73 25.86
CA THR A 618 -57.96 1.83 24.85
C THR A 618 -58.92 2.92 25.34
N PRO A 619 -58.87 4.23 24.95
CA PRO A 619 -58.73 4.73 23.55
C PRO A 619 -57.96 6.09 23.42
N ASN A 620 -57.49 6.54 22.25
CA ASN A 620 -58.33 7.12 21.18
C ASN A 620 -57.51 7.37 19.91
N ALA A 621 -58.08 6.93 18.79
CA ALA A 621 -57.67 7.22 17.43
C ALA A 621 -58.21 8.56 16.94
N ARG A 622 -57.56 9.18 15.95
CA ARG A 622 -58.21 9.56 14.68
C ARG A 622 -57.19 9.96 13.59
N LEU A 623 -57.27 9.20 12.49
CA LEU A 623 -56.78 9.47 11.15
C LEU A 623 -57.32 10.79 10.57
N TYR A 624 -56.65 11.36 9.55
CA TYR A 624 -57.18 11.73 8.22
C TYR A 624 -55.98 12.21 7.35
N ARG A 625 -55.56 11.48 6.30
CA ARG A 625 -55.92 11.57 4.86
C ARG A 625 -55.67 12.94 4.17
N VAL A 626 -54.78 12.89 3.17
CA VAL A 626 -54.43 13.88 2.11
C VAL A 626 -55.53 13.90 1.03
N PRO A 627 -55.92 15.05 0.39
CA PRO A 627 -55.36 15.52 -0.91
C PRO A 627 -55.57 17.06 -1.21
N PRO A 628 -55.40 17.58 -2.45
CA PRO A 628 -54.27 17.58 -3.39
C PRO A 628 -53.86 19.02 -3.85
N ALA A 629 -52.95 19.11 -4.82
CA ALA A 629 -52.32 20.31 -5.40
C ALA A 629 -53.23 21.19 -6.29
N GLU A 630 -52.98 22.52 -6.30
CA GLU A 630 -53.37 23.44 -7.39
C GLU A 630 -52.31 24.53 -7.65
N ASN A 631 -52.13 24.81 -8.95
CA ASN A 631 -51.27 25.83 -9.56
C ASN A 631 -51.82 27.25 -9.38
N PHE A 632 -50.98 28.29 -9.27
CA PHE A 632 -51.24 29.58 -9.94
C PHE A 632 -49.97 30.38 -10.31
N ARG A 633 -50.15 31.17 -11.37
CA ARG A 633 -49.23 31.80 -12.33
C ARG A 633 -48.32 32.94 -11.83
N ARG A 634 -47.25 33.16 -12.61
CA ARG A 634 -46.48 34.40 -12.82
C ARG A 634 -47.36 35.65 -12.98
N VAL A 635 -46.92 36.77 -12.39
CA VAL A 635 -47.10 38.14 -12.92
C VAL A 635 -45.78 38.92 -12.75
N THR A 636 -45.44 39.67 -13.79
CA THR A 636 -44.27 40.53 -13.98
C THR A 636 -44.54 42.00 -13.64
N ALA A 637 -43.45 42.74 -13.32
CA ALA A 637 -43.09 44.08 -13.81
C ALA A 637 -43.18 45.33 -12.87
N ARG A 638 -42.07 46.11 -12.93
CA ARG A 638 -41.87 47.58 -12.76
C ARG A 638 -42.00 48.16 -11.34
N GLY A 639 -40.97 48.78 -10.77
CA GLY A 639 -40.45 50.16 -10.99
C GLY A 639 -40.45 50.81 -9.58
N GLU A 640 -39.57 51.70 -9.09
CA GLU A 640 -38.74 52.75 -9.64
C GLU A 640 -37.60 53.09 -8.64
N GLN A 641 -36.48 53.53 -9.21
CA GLN A 641 -35.55 54.61 -8.84
C GLN A 641 -35.55 55.23 -7.41
N SER A 642 -34.36 55.40 -6.83
CA SER A 642 -33.68 56.72 -6.82
C SER A 642 -32.26 56.73 -6.18
N LEU A 643 -31.36 57.40 -6.91
CA LEU A 643 -30.25 58.31 -6.50
C LEU A 643 -29.07 57.73 -5.67
N VAL A 644 -27.86 57.48 -6.21
CA VAL A 644 -26.83 58.33 -6.90
C VAL A 644 -25.88 59.10 -5.95
N ARG A 645 -24.62 58.63 -5.87
CA ARG A 645 -23.30 59.34 -5.98
C ARG A 645 -22.20 58.50 -5.27
N ASN A 646 -21.30 57.81 -6.00
CA ASN A 646 -19.98 58.29 -6.49
C ASN A 646 -19.29 59.26 -5.51
N VAL A 647 -18.07 59.02 -5.01
CA VAL A 647 -16.79 59.12 -5.73
C VAL A 647 -15.66 58.42 -4.91
N ARG A 648 -14.81 57.63 -5.59
CA ARG A 648 -13.42 57.22 -5.22
C ARG A 648 -12.43 58.25 -5.81
N PRO A 649 -11.09 58.16 -5.62
CA PRO A 649 -10.23 57.72 -4.52
C PRO A 649 -9.10 58.75 -4.24
N LEU A 650 -8.22 58.54 -3.26
CA LEU A 650 -6.90 59.20 -3.23
C LEU A 650 -5.80 58.30 -2.64
N LYS A 651 -4.73 58.13 -3.42
CA LYS A 651 -3.41 57.61 -3.06
C LYS A 651 -2.55 58.75 -2.50
N LEU A 652 -1.66 58.44 -1.56
CA LEU A 652 -0.34 59.03 -1.24
C LEU A 652 0.01 58.52 0.18
N GLY A 653 1.22 58.20 0.62
CA GLY A 653 2.59 58.46 0.19
C GLY A 653 3.50 58.22 1.42
N PHE A 654 4.80 58.09 1.18
CA PHE A 654 5.89 57.61 2.06
C PHE A 654 6.27 58.45 3.31
N TYR A 655 7.25 57.91 4.07
CA TYR A 655 8.11 58.42 5.18
C TYR A 655 7.65 58.04 6.60
N GLY A 656 8.47 57.62 7.58
CA GLY A 656 9.93 57.50 7.72
C GLY A 656 10.37 57.88 9.16
N ALA A 657 11.26 57.07 9.77
CA ALA A 657 12.16 57.36 10.92
C ALA A 657 11.56 57.55 12.34
N LYS A 658 12.06 56.79 13.35
CA LYS A 658 12.96 57.17 14.49
C LYS A 658 12.27 58.08 15.53
N SER A 659 12.41 57.97 16.84
CA SER A 659 13.49 57.55 17.75
C SER A 659 12.92 57.50 19.20
N GLU A 660 13.64 56.82 20.12
CA GLU A 660 14.01 57.25 21.51
C GLU A 660 12.91 57.73 22.48
N GLU A 661 12.95 57.55 23.80
CA GLU A 661 13.82 56.94 24.82
C GLU A 661 13.09 57.14 26.17
N THR A 662 13.69 56.64 27.27
CA THR A 662 13.49 57.04 28.68
C THR A 662 12.27 56.48 29.42
N GLU A 663 12.33 56.07 30.68
CA GLU A 663 13.37 55.58 31.61
C GLU A 663 12.57 55.15 32.87
N GLU A 664 13.07 54.11 33.55
CA GLU A 664 13.05 53.71 34.99
C GLU A 664 12.48 54.66 36.10
N PRO A 665 12.42 54.31 37.43
CA PRO A 665 13.06 53.19 38.19
C PRO A 665 12.11 52.44 39.19
N LEU A 666 12.33 51.17 39.57
CA LEU A 666 13.22 50.58 40.61
C LEU A 666 12.92 50.91 42.09
N HIS A 667 12.62 49.86 42.88
CA HIS A 667 13.21 49.55 44.20
C HIS A 667 12.95 48.05 44.51
N ASP A 668 13.99 47.19 44.55
CA ASP A 668 14.79 46.79 45.74
C ASP A 668 14.00 45.94 46.75
N ARG A 669 14.53 44.90 47.42
CA ARG A 669 15.78 44.11 47.41
C ARG A 669 15.55 43.10 48.54
N LYS A 670 15.99 41.84 48.40
CA LYS A 670 16.90 41.20 49.38
C LYS A 670 17.28 39.77 48.97
N HIS A 671 18.59 39.57 49.04
CA HIS A 671 19.42 38.41 48.75
C HIS A 671 19.41 37.34 49.86
N ILE A 672 19.85 36.13 49.51
CA ILE A 672 21.00 35.33 50.04
C ILE A 672 20.95 33.96 49.29
N GLU A 673 21.80 33.70 48.29
CA GLU A 673 23.09 32.93 48.30
C GLU A 673 22.96 31.47 48.78
N GLY A 674 23.53 30.41 48.18
CA GLY A 674 24.36 30.12 46.99
C GLY A 674 23.90 28.75 46.42
N GLU A 675 24.44 28.11 45.38
CA GLU A 675 25.77 28.06 44.77
C GLU A 675 25.65 27.80 43.24
N ARG A 676 26.65 28.26 42.50
CA ARG A 676 26.96 27.98 41.09
C ARG A 676 28.23 27.09 41.08
N PRO A 677 28.63 26.35 40.00
CA PRO A 677 28.79 26.89 38.64
C PRO A 677 28.52 25.89 37.47
N SER A 678 27.94 26.35 36.36
CA SER A 678 28.57 26.79 35.09
C SER A 678 28.58 25.69 34.00
N LYS A 679 27.81 25.90 32.91
CA LYS A 679 28.25 26.33 31.55
C LYS A 679 28.75 25.13 30.71
N LEU A 680 28.45 24.92 29.43
CA LEU A 680 28.29 25.81 28.28
C LEU A 680 27.69 24.97 27.13
N TYR A 681 26.72 25.52 26.39
CA TYR A 681 26.36 25.05 25.03
C TYR A 681 26.81 26.11 24.02
N PRO A 682 27.47 25.77 22.91
CA PRO A 682 27.76 26.72 21.85
C PRO A 682 26.61 26.79 20.83
N LYS A 683 26.34 28.01 20.39
CA LYS A 683 25.48 28.37 19.25
C LYS A 683 26.17 28.08 17.92
N LYS A 684 25.35 27.61 16.97
CA LYS A 684 25.28 27.89 15.51
C LYS A 684 26.58 28.12 14.72
N LEU A 685 26.68 27.47 13.55
CA LEU A 685 27.05 28.12 12.28
C LEU A 685 26.64 27.27 11.05
N ARG A 686 26.02 27.98 10.09
CA ARG A 686 25.64 27.67 8.70
C ARG A 686 24.45 26.76 8.42
#